data_AF-A0A9P3CAE2-F1
#
_entry.id   AF-A0A9P3CAE2-F1
#
_cell.length_a   1.000
_cell.length_b   1.000
_cell.length_c   1.000
_cell.angle_alpha   90.00
_cell.angle_beta   90.00
_cell.angle_gamma   90.00
#
_symmetry.space_group_name_H-M   'P 1'
#
loop_
_entity.id
_entity.type
_entity.pdbx_description
1 polymer ?
#
loop_
_entity_poly.entity_id
_entity_poly.type
_entity_poly.pdbx_seq_one_letter_code
_entity_poly.pdbx_strand_id
1 'polypeptide(L)'
;MRSWHAWGLTGLASLAVAQCVTVGSTVASACAAVTAAASSTASPTALSSPTSSSVVIVATDSSGQFTAIGDAIAYAQQQGIPTVTVKAGTYTQAVTVSATPSVTIVGETANQNDYAQNQVTVSATSPLVISVNVLGITFSNINFVNTATGSYGAATIRGSKNAFYQCQFVSAGSLGITASLGLGIIANSYIEALDKVIYNYPSLYIYNTTIVPISSSALLVYNKGYTSGTTLYNSTVIFDSCSVQQKSGTSNQNVYLAAANNGGGSVVVFRNTYLAGLIAATGVHVDAATQNTLNFYGEYGTTGAGSYSSNQASRSQYMSLMSASELTRFSIDQVFAGVYPQFASSSTNWVYADVLSDIANSDVIQSASTAVATSSAVATSTAALTSSSMASATSTAATPSSTLVVSQNPTAGQYANVSQAIAALPNDGQAYTIYIKAGTYTEQISITRAGKVTLRGETSFENDYTQNLVTIQFSYGVLTSAGQDESTPVIYAKKTDGSGLALYNINFVNTYPQTTNTAALAADFYGSNMAAYGCSFIGYQDTLLANKGTQVFSNCYIEGSVDYIWGFSTAYFHQCYIAANTAGACIAAQSRSSSTAAGGYVFDSCYMTYTNSYGTTFGQTYLGRPYSQYSIAVYMNSYLDKHINSAGWSIWSTSAPQTDHVTFGEYNNSGPGAWSSGRASFATNLTADAASAYTLSSWIGDTTWLDMTAYSYVPSYSLTGPSTTPTTTATPSSTATATWGHPTSGTTPPAGAVIVSQGGSVNGSYSNLTAALAALPNDASTQIIFMYPGTYTEQVPSINRNGPVQIIGYQIGNPGETYSTNQVTITFARGLSLSPPQTGHSDAETATLSTASNKIALYNINIINSDNLDGSQSSYVTLAASIYGSQIGFYGCSFIGWQDTLLTGSTAGYQYYESCYVEGAICENVME
;
A
#
# COMPACT_ATOMS: atom_id res chain seq x y z
N MET A 1 -62.62 50.27 -9.39
CA MET A 1 -62.51 51.74 -9.62
C MET A 1 -61.05 52.07 -9.97
N ARG A 2 -60.76 53.33 -10.30
CA ARG A 2 -59.41 53.95 -10.46
C ARG A 2 -58.57 53.76 -9.16
N SER A 3 -57.24 53.93 -9.04
CA SER A 3 -56.11 54.45 -9.87
C SER A 3 -54.78 54.16 -9.11
N TRP A 4 -53.53 54.20 -9.64
CA TRP A 4 -53.01 54.47 -11.00
C TRP A 4 -51.55 53.94 -11.22
N HIS A 5 -51.10 54.12 -12.47
CA HIS A 5 -49.76 54.32 -13.09
C HIS A 5 -48.41 54.38 -12.31
N ALA A 6 -47.22 54.24 -12.94
CA ALA A 6 -46.78 53.57 -14.20
C ALA A 6 -45.24 53.79 -14.47
N TRP A 7 -44.74 53.19 -15.57
CA TRP A 7 -43.46 53.39 -16.30
C TRP A 7 -42.23 52.57 -15.83
N GLY A 8 -41.41 51.99 -16.73
CA GLY A 8 -41.44 52.01 -18.21
C GLY A 8 -40.74 50.82 -18.89
N LEU A 9 -40.84 50.72 -20.23
CA LEU A 9 -40.33 49.60 -21.06
C LEU A 9 -39.01 49.94 -21.76
N THR A 10 -38.21 48.92 -22.09
CA THR A 10 -37.58 48.63 -23.43
C THR A 10 -36.68 47.39 -23.29
N GLY A 11 -36.44 46.54 -24.30
CA GLY A 11 -36.97 46.43 -25.67
C GLY A 11 -36.56 45.06 -26.29
N LEU A 12 -37.15 44.65 -27.42
CA LEU A 12 -36.93 43.31 -28.01
C LEU A 12 -37.01 43.31 -29.56
N ALA A 13 -36.27 42.39 -30.19
CA ALA A 13 -36.27 42.05 -31.64
C ALA A 13 -35.75 43.17 -32.60
N SER A 14 -35.47 42.97 -33.90
CA SER A 14 -35.72 41.83 -34.83
C SER A 14 -34.80 41.87 -36.08
N LEU A 15 -34.62 40.73 -36.78
CA LEU A 15 -34.23 40.50 -38.20
C LEU A 15 -34.18 38.94 -38.38
N ALA A 16 -34.92 38.22 -39.26
CA ALA A 16 -35.15 38.30 -40.72
C ALA A 16 -33.88 37.95 -41.53
N VAL A 17 -33.85 37.18 -42.65
CA VAL A 17 -34.80 36.71 -43.71
C VAL A 17 -34.42 35.21 -44.03
N ALA A 18 -35.19 34.25 -44.60
CA ALA A 18 -35.97 34.17 -45.86
C ALA A 18 -36.96 32.95 -45.91
N GLN A 19 -37.50 32.62 -47.11
CA GLN A 19 -38.17 31.34 -47.46
C GLN A 19 -37.80 30.91 -48.91
N CYS A 20 -37.96 29.62 -49.26
CA CYS A 20 -38.24 29.15 -50.63
C CYS A 20 -39.09 27.85 -50.60
N VAL A 21 -39.75 27.46 -51.70
CA VAL A 21 -41.04 26.73 -51.66
C VAL A 21 -41.21 25.67 -52.78
N THR A 22 -41.86 24.55 -52.44
CA THR A 22 -42.37 23.43 -53.30
C THR A 22 -41.32 22.66 -54.14
N VAL A 23 -41.58 21.48 -54.73
CA VAL A 23 -42.81 20.75 -55.10
C VAL A 23 -42.71 19.27 -54.68
N GLY A 24 -43.85 18.59 -54.44
CA GLY A 24 -43.92 17.13 -54.26
C GLY A 24 -44.80 16.44 -55.30
N SER A 25 -44.58 15.14 -55.51
CA SER A 25 -45.43 14.28 -56.36
C SER A 25 -45.50 12.85 -55.79
N THR A 26 -46.65 12.19 -55.97
CA THR A 26 -46.95 10.85 -55.43
C THR A 26 -47.05 9.81 -56.53
N VAL A 27 -46.59 8.58 -56.26
CA VAL A 27 -46.97 7.37 -57.01
C VAL A 27 -47.08 6.21 -56.01
N ALA A 28 -48.11 5.37 -56.15
CA ALA A 28 -48.31 4.19 -55.30
C ALA A 28 -48.83 2.97 -56.09
N SER A 29 -48.10 1.86 -56.01
CA SER A 29 -48.44 0.50 -56.49
C SER A 29 -47.28 -0.45 -56.15
N ALA A 30 -47.46 -1.74 -55.87
CA ALA A 30 -48.68 -2.49 -55.51
C ALA A 30 -48.27 -3.78 -54.76
N CYS A 31 -49.26 -4.57 -54.33
CA CYS A 31 -49.10 -5.81 -53.55
C CYS A 31 -48.25 -6.91 -54.23
N ALA A 32 -47.41 -7.58 -53.45
CA ALA A 32 -47.16 -9.02 -53.57
C ALA A 32 -46.78 -9.61 -52.19
N ALA A 33 -47.40 -10.72 -51.79
CA ALA A 33 -47.02 -11.49 -50.61
C ALA A 33 -46.57 -12.89 -51.04
N VAL A 34 -45.38 -13.32 -50.60
CA VAL A 34 -44.85 -14.67 -50.83
C VAL A 34 -44.21 -15.18 -49.55
N THR A 35 -44.62 -16.37 -49.10
CA THR A 35 -44.02 -17.10 -48.00
C THR A 35 -42.93 -18.04 -48.52
N ALA A 36 -41.75 -18.03 -47.89
CA ALA A 36 -40.73 -19.05 -48.09
C ALA A 36 -39.87 -19.25 -46.83
N ALA A 37 -39.39 -20.47 -46.62
CA ALA A 37 -38.71 -20.92 -45.40
C ALA A 37 -37.25 -20.49 -45.30
N ALA A 38 -36.64 -20.73 -44.14
CA ALA A 38 -35.22 -20.52 -43.89
C ALA A 38 -34.31 -21.41 -44.77
N SER A 39 -33.15 -20.88 -45.12
CA SER A 39 -31.96 -21.62 -45.54
C SER A 39 -30.71 -20.96 -44.94
N SER A 40 -29.60 -21.69 -44.88
CA SER A 40 -28.53 -21.45 -43.91
C SER A 40 -27.25 -20.85 -44.50
N THR A 41 -26.32 -20.51 -43.60
CA THR A 41 -24.86 -20.55 -43.82
C THR A 41 -24.29 -19.70 -44.97
N ALA A 42 -23.98 -18.44 -44.65
CA ALA A 42 -22.76 -17.78 -45.12
C ALA A 42 -22.17 -16.97 -43.97
N SER A 43 -21.05 -17.41 -43.41
CA SER A 43 -20.31 -16.60 -42.44
C SER A 43 -19.65 -15.42 -43.16
N PRO A 44 -19.80 -14.16 -42.69
CA PRO A 44 -18.86 -13.13 -43.08
C PRO A 44 -17.46 -13.59 -42.63
N THR A 45 -16.51 -13.57 -43.56
CA THR A 45 -15.15 -14.08 -43.33
C THR A 45 -14.50 -13.34 -42.16
N ALA A 46 -13.83 -14.06 -41.27
CA ALA A 46 -13.06 -13.41 -40.21
C ALA A 46 -12.02 -12.48 -40.85
N LEU A 47 -12.08 -11.18 -40.50
CA LEU A 47 -11.04 -10.23 -40.86
C LEU A 47 -9.74 -10.65 -40.17
N SER A 48 -8.77 -11.05 -40.97
CA SER A 48 -7.40 -11.35 -40.54
C SER A 48 -6.81 -10.15 -39.80
N SER A 49 -6.00 -10.43 -38.76
CA SER A 49 -5.36 -9.42 -37.92
C SER A 49 -4.77 -8.25 -38.74
N PRO A 50 -5.20 -7.00 -38.51
CA PRO A 50 -4.55 -5.85 -39.13
C PRO A 50 -3.14 -5.71 -38.55
N THR A 51 -2.14 -5.95 -39.39
CA THR A 51 -0.73 -5.71 -39.07
C THR A 51 -0.51 -4.22 -38.78
N SER A 52 0.25 -3.90 -37.72
CA SER A 52 0.49 -2.55 -37.19
C SER A 52 -0.76 -1.89 -36.57
N SER A 53 -0.92 -2.05 -35.25
CA SER A 53 -1.84 -1.24 -34.45
C SER A 53 -1.36 0.21 -34.38
N SER A 54 -1.88 1.07 -35.27
CA SER A 54 -1.54 2.48 -35.38
C SER A 54 -2.06 3.28 -34.17
N VAL A 55 -1.22 3.47 -33.15
CA VAL A 55 -1.51 4.40 -32.04
C VAL A 55 -1.45 5.83 -32.56
N VAL A 56 -2.48 6.63 -32.26
CA VAL A 56 -2.45 8.07 -32.50
C VAL A 56 -1.75 8.75 -31.32
N ILE A 57 -0.62 9.41 -31.59
CA ILE A 57 0.17 10.10 -30.57
C ILE A 57 -0.07 11.61 -30.67
N VAL A 58 -0.40 12.24 -29.55
CA VAL A 58 -0.54 13.70 -29.41
C VAL A 58 0.60 14.23 -28.55
N ALA A 59 1.30 15.27 -29.02
CA ALA A 59 2.38 15.91 -28.26
C ALA A 59 2.49 17.41 -28.58
N THR A 60 2.74 18.24 -27.56
CA THR A 60 2.82 19.71 -27.71
C THR A 60 4.06 20.18 -28.47
N ASP A 61 5.13 19.39 -28.48
CA ASP A 61 6.41 19.65 -29.14
C ASP A 61 6.44 19.24 -30.63
N SER A 62 5.32 18.73 -31.17
CA SER A 62 5.21 18.13 -32.51
C SER A 62 5.99 16.81 -32.72
N SER A 63 6.38 16.11 -31.64
CA SER A 63 6.88 14.73 -31.74
C SER A 63 5.78 13.69 -32.03
N GLY A 64 4.52 14.06 -31.75
CA GLY A 64 3.33 13.29 -32.08
C GLY A 64 2.78 13.58 -33.48
N GLN A 65 1.80 12.78 -33.91
CA GLN A 65 1.06 12.97 -35.16
C GLN A 65 0.15 14.21 -35.11
N PHE A 66 -0.26 14.62 -33.90
CA PHE A 66 -1.12 15.78 -33.64
C PHE A 66 -0.55 16.61 -32.49
N THR A 67 -0.78 17.92 -32.53
CA THR A 67 -0.54 18.82 -31.38
C THR A 67 -1.82 19.09 -30.57
N ALA A 68 -2.98 18.67 -31.09
CA ALA A 68 -4.31 18.92 -30.53
C ALA A 68 -5.04 17.60 -30.24
N ILE A 69 -5.52 17.44 -29.00
CA ILE A 69 -6.22 16.22 -28.56
C ILE A 69 -7.57 16.06 -29.28
N GLY A 70 -8.29 17.16 -29.55
CA GLY A 70 -9.57 17.13 -30.28
C GLY A 70 -9.44 16.60 -31.71
N ASP A 71 -8.44 17.06 -32.45
CA ASP A 71 -8.17 16.63 -33.82
C ASP A 71 -7.75 15.15 -33.87
N ALA A 72 -6.92 14.73 -32.90
CA ALA A 72 -6.51 13.33 -32.73
C ALA A 72 -7.70 12.39 -32.44
N ILE A 73 -8.63 12.81 -31.58
CA ILE A 73 -9.89 12.09 -31.31
C ILE A 73 -10.72 12.00 -32.60
N ALA A 74 -10.94 13.12 -33.30
CA ALA A 74 -11.75 13.14 -34.51
C ALA A 74 -11.16 12.25 -35.62
N TYR A 75 -9.83 12.26 -35.78
CA TYR A 75 -9.12 11.38 -36.69
C TYR A 75 -9.23 9.91 -36.27
N ALA A 76 -8.98 9.58 -35.00
CA ALA A 76 -9.09 8.21 -34.50
C ALA A 76 -10.51 7.64 -34.68
N GLN A 77 -11.54 8.42 -34.35
CA GLN A 77 -12.94 8.06 -34.58
C GLN A 77 -13.27 7.88 -36.07
N GLN A 78 -12.66 8.67 -36.98
CA GLN A 78 -12.86 8.53 -38.42
C GLN A 78 -12.17 7.28 -39.00
N GLN A 79 -10.96 6.96 -38.53
CA GLN A 79 -10.15 5.84 -39.04
C GLN A 79 -10.43 4.51 -38.31
N GLY A 80 -11.29 4.49 -37.28
CA GLY A 80 -11.57 3.31 -36.48
C GLY A 80 -10.44 2.90 -35.54
N ILE A 81 -9.57 3.85 -35.17
CA ILE A 81 -8.45 3.62 -34.25
C ILE A 81 -8.97 3.67 -32.80
N PRO A 82 -8.76 2.62 -31.98
CA PRO A 82 -9.37 2.52 -30.66
C PRO A 82 -8.72 3.39 -29.59
N THR A 83 -7.50 3.91 -29.81
CA THR A 83 -6.71 4.56 -28.76
C THR A 83 -5.93 5.78 -29.25
N VAL A 84 -6.02 6.87 -28.46
CA VAL A 84 -5.20 8.08 -28.58
C VAL A 84 -4.32 8.17 -27.33
N THR A 85 -3.01 8.27 -27.50
CA THR A 85 -2.04 8.50 -26.43
C THR A 85 -1.63 9.97 -26.42
N VAL A 86 -1.74 10.63 -25.26
CA VAL A 86 -1.39 12.04 -25.09
C VAL A 86 -0.12 12.15 -24.24
N LYS A 87 0.91 12.77 -24.81
CA LYS A 87 2.20 13.01 -24.14
C LYS A 87 2.14 14.14 -23.13
N ALA A 88 3.02 14.08 -22.14
CA ALA A 88 3.16 15.04 -21.04
C ALA A 88 3.19 16.50 -21.54
N GLY A 89 2.47 17.38 -20.84
CA GLY A 89 2.41 18.80 -21.17
C GLY A 89 1.06 19.45 -20.91
N THR A 90 1.00 20.77 -21.13
CA THR A 90 -0.21 21.59 -20.99
C THR A 90 -0.80 21.93 -22.34
N TYR A 91 -2.01 21.44 -22.60
CA TYR A 91 -2.80 21.67 -23.81
C TYR A 91 -3.80 22.79 -23.55
N THR A 92 -3.64 23.93 -24.24
CA THR A 92 -4.49 25.12 -24.06
C THR A 92 -5.76 25.11 -24.93
N GLN A 93 -5.94 24.06 -25.73
CA GLN A 93 -7.09 23.89 -26.62
C GLN A 93 -8.15 23.01 -25.96
N ALA A 94 -9.41 23.46 -25.96
CA ALA A 94 -10.54 22.72 -25.41
C ALA A 94 -10.81 21.42 -26.19
N VAL A 95 -10.91 20.30 -25.48
CA VAL A 95 -11.21 18.99 -26.06
C VAL A 95 -12.72 18.90 -26.34
N THR A 96 -13.08 18.88 -27.63
CA THR A 96 -14.47 18.69 -28.06
C THR A 96 -14.64 17.31 -28.68
N VAL A 97 -15.59 16.51 -28.18
CA VAL A 97 -15.92 15.18 -28.70
C VAL A 97 -17.31 15.21 -29.31
N SER A 98 -17.45 14.81 -30.58
CA SER A 98 -18.71 14.95 -31.33
C SER A 98 -19.17 13.74 -32.15
N ALA A 99 -18.30 12.78 -32.46
CA ALA A 99 -18.68 11.59 -33.24
C ALA A 99 -19.10 10.40 -32.35
N THR A 100 -19.83 9.46 -32.95
CA THR A 100 -20.36 8.25 -32.31
C THR A 100 -19.36 7.10 -32.04
N PRO A 101 -18.27 6.89 -32.82
CA PRO A 101 -17.38 5.74 -32.60
C PRO A 101 -16.63 5.84 -31.27
N SER A 102 -16.50 4.72 -30.54
CA SER A 102 -15.79 4.70 -29.27
C SER A 102 -14.27 4.82 -29.46
N VAL A 103 -13.63 5.61 -28.60
CA VAL A 103 -12.18 5.75 -28.51
C VAL A 103 -11.74 5.97 -27.06
N THR A 104 -10.58 5.45 -26.69
CA THR A 104 -9.95 5.65 -25.38
C THR A 104 -8.79 6.63 -25.50
N ILE A 105 -8.76 7.64 -24.65
CA ILE A 105 -7.71 8.65 -24.57
C ILE A 105 -6.92 8.43 -23.29
N VAL A 106 -5.63 8.13 -23.41
CA VAL A 106 -4.74 7.86 -22.27
C VAL A 106 -3.68 8.94 -22.19
N GLY A 107 -3.66 9.66 -21.07
CA GLY A 107 -2.61 10.60 -20.72
C GLY A 107 -1.37 9.92 -20.15
N GLU A 108 -0.21 10.52 -20.42
CA GLU A 108 1.05 10.20 -19.77
C GLU A 108 1.04 10.62 -18.28
N THR A 109 1.59 9.76 -17.44
CA THR A 109 1.60 9.88 -15.96
C THR A 109 2.81 9.14 -15.41
N ALA A 110 3.35 9.57 -14.27
CA ALA A 110 4.37 8.78 -13.57
C ALA A 110 3.78 7.55 -12.83
N ASN A 111 2.47 7.50 -12.61
CA ASN A 111 1.77 6.36 -12.02
C ASN A 111 0.36 6.23 -12.59
N GLN A 112 0.01 5.07 -13.16
CA GLN A 112 -1.31 4.83 -13.76
C GLN A 112 -2.43 4.61 -12.72
N ASN A 113 -2.10 4.55 -11.43
CA ASN A 113 -3.05 4.35 -10.33
C ASN A 113 -3.11 5.56 -9.36
N ASP A 114 -2.41 6.67 -9.65
CA ASP A 114 -2.49 7.91 -8.85
C ASP A 114 -2.76 9.12 -9.77
N TYR A 115 -3.93 9.75 -9.62
CA TYR A 115 -4.32 10.93 -10.39
C TYR A 115 -3.40 12.13 -10.15
N ALA A 116 -2.67 12.19 -9.02
CA ALA A 116 -1.74 13.27 -8.73
C ALA A 116 -0.46 13.20 -9.61
N GLN A 117 -0.14 12.04 -10.17
CA GLN A 117 1.02 11.85 -11.06
C GLN A 117 0.75 12.19 -12.55
N ASN A 118 -0.47 12.58 -12.89
CA ASN A 118 -0.88 12.93 -14.26
C ASN A 118 -0.03 14.06 -14.84
N GLN A 119 0.70 13.78 -15.92
CA GLN A 119 1.55 14.76 -16.61
C GLN A 119 0.83 15.49 -17.76
N VAL A 120 -0.40 15.09 -18.09
CA VAL A 120 -1.23 15.72 -19.12
C VAL A 120 -2.27 16.63 -18.49
N THR A 121 -2.24 17.91 -18.85
CA THR A 121 -3.20 18.91 -18.38
C THR A 121 -3.86 19.64 -19.55
N VAL A 122 -5.18 19.62 -19.62
CA VAL A 122 -6.00 20.44 -20.52
C VAL A 122 -6.47 21.68 -19.77
N SER A 123 -6.03 22.87 -20.20
CA SER A 123 -6.28 24.14 -19.51
C SER A 123 -6.98 25.15 -20.42
N ALA A 124 -8.27 25.38 -20.20
CA ALA A 124 -9.10 26.28 -21.02
C ALA A 124 -10.36 26.73 -20.26
N THR A 125 -11.12 27.67 -20.83
CA THR A 125 -12.42 28.14 -20.31
C THR A 125 -13.47 27.02 -20.16
N SER A 126 -13.41 26.01 -21.03
CA SER A 126 -14.24 24.79 -20.98
C SER A 126 -13.36 23.63 -21.43
N PRO A 127 -12.53 23.03 -20.55
CA PRO A 127 -11.49 22.07 -20.94
C PRO A 127 -12.00 20.86 -21.72
N LEU A 128 -13.18 20.33 -21.35
CA LEU A 128 -13.81 19.20 -22.01
C LEU A 128 -15.28 19.50 -22.35
N VAL A 129 -15.67 19.25 -23.59
CA VAL A 129 -17.04 19.33 -24.09
C VAL A 129 -17.40 18.08 -24.87
N ILE A 130 -18.30 17.26 -24.32
CA ILE A 130 -18.82 16.06 -24.96
C ILE A 130 -20.22 16.35 -25.53
N SER A 131 -20.41 16.02 -26.79
CA SER A 131 -21.66 16.25 -27.53
C SER A 131 -22.70 15.17 -27.23
N VAL A 132 -23.99 15.52 -27.37
CA VAL A 132 -25.10 14.58 -27.13
C VAL A 132 -25.11 13.34 -28.04
N ASN A 133 -24.38 13.38 -29.15
CA ASN A 133 -24.27 12.27 -30.11
C ASN A 133 -23.23 11.20 -29.72
N VAL A 134 -22.46 11.40 -28.64
CA VAL A 134 -21.41 10.46 -28.23
C VAL A 134 -22.03 9.23 -27.55
N LEU A 135 -21.59 8.03 -27.93
CA LEU A 135 -22.13 6.74 -27.47
C LEU A 135 -21.06 5.83 -26.83
N GLY A 136 -19.89 6.38 -26.53
CA GLY A 136 -18.74 5.71 -25.93
C GLY A 136 -17.51 6.59 -26.01
N ILE A 137 -16.94 6.96 -24.86
CA ILE A 137 -15.70 7.74 -24.79
C ILE A 137 -15.03 7.47 -23.44
N THR A 138 -13.72 7.24 -23.44
CA THR A 138 -12.97 6.98 -22.20
C THR A 138 -11.79 7.93 -22.11
N PHE A 139 -11.63 8.59 -20.95
CA PHE A 139 -10.43 9.36 -20.63
C PHE A 139 -9.74 8.74 -19.40
N SER A 140 -8.42 8.61 -19.47
CA SER A 140 -7.58 8.13 -18.38
C SER A 140 -6.37 9.04 -18.18
N ASN A 141 -6.02 9.32 -16.92
CA ASN A 141 -4.80 10.05 -16.52
C ASN A 141 -4.69 11.50 -17.06
N ILE A 142 -5.80 12.26 -17.10
CA ILE A 142 -5.82 13.64 -17.64
C ILE A 142 -6.42 14.63 -16.63
N ASN A 143 -5.78 15.79 -16.51
CA ASN A 143 -6.23 16.90 -15.67
C ASN A 143 -7.01 17.91 -16.53
N PHE A 144 -8.31 18.06 -16.28
CA PHE A 144 -9.17 19.08 -16.89
C PHE A 144 -9.28 20.29 -15.96
N VAL A 145 -8.62 21.40 -16.32
CA VAL A 145 -8.47 22.59 -15.47
C VAL A 145 -9.18 23.79 -16.09
N ASN A 146 -10.36 24.13 -15.59
CA ASN A 146 -11.06 25.37 -15.95
C ASN A 146 -10.43 26.56 -15.22
N THR A 147 -9.81 27.45 -15.98
CA THR A 147 -9.17 28.69 -15.50
C THR A 147 -10.11 29.91 -15.49
N ALA A 148 -11.35 29.78 -16.00
CA ALA A 148 -12.29 30.88 -16.14
C ALA A 148 -13.29 30.96 -14.97
N THR A 149 -13.39 32.16 -14.39
CA THR A 149 -14.38 32.53 -13.38
C THR A 149 -15.77 32.73 -13.99
N GLY A 150 -16.82 32.41 -13.22
CA GLY A 150 -18.22 32.49 -13.66
C GLY A 150 -18.82 31.12 -13.94
N SER A 151 -19.88 31.05 -14.75
CA SER A 151 -20.66 29.83 -15.02
C SER A 151 -19.97 28.86 -16.00
N TYR A 152 -18.69 28.57 -15.75
CA TYR A 152 -17.85 27.63 -16.49
C TYR A 152 -17.44 26.46 -15.58
N GLY A 153 -17.06 25.33 -16.18
CA GLY A 153 -16.71 24.10 -15.49
C GLY A 153 -15.64 23.29 -16.21
N ALA A 154 -14.98 22.39 -15.49
CA ALA A 154 -13.92 21.54 -16.02
C ALA A 154 -14.40 20.62 -17.16
N ALA A 155 -15.66 20.17 -17.08
CA ALA A 155 -16.26 19.31 -18.11
C ALA A 155 -17.75 19.61 -18.36
N THR A 156 -18.17 19.49 -19.62
CA THR A 156 -19.56 19.33 -20.04
C THR A 156 -19.77 17.93 -20.60
N ILE A 157 -20.58 17.10 -19.94
CA ILE A 157 -20.80 15.69 -20.28
C ILE A 157 -22.22 15.49 -20.83
N ARG A 158 -22.34 14.81 -21.98
CA ARG A 158 -23.60 14.46 -22.65
C ARG A 158 -23.46 13.11 -23.35
N GLY A 159 -24.56 12.56 -23.86
CA GLY A 159 -24.55 11.28 -24.55
C GLY A 159 -24.46 10.10 -23.58
N SER A 160 -24.02 8.95 -24.08
CA SER A 160 -23.95 7.70 -23.32
C SER A 160 -22.53 7.15 -23.24
N LYS A 161 -22.29 6.29 -22.24
CA LYS A 161 -21.04 5.53 -22.04
C LYS A 161 -19.79 6.40 -21.92
N ASN A 162 -19.89 7.49 -21.18
CA ASN A 162 -18.76 8.35 -20.83
C ASN A 162 -18.01 7.75 -19.63
N ALA A 163 -16.71 7.51 -19.73
CA ALA A 163 -15.90 6.94 -18.65
C ALA A 163 -14.67 7.78 -18.35
N PHE A 164 -14.40 8.00 -17.06
CA PHE A 164 -13.26 8.77 -16.57
C PHE A 164 -12.55 8.02 -15.46
N TYR A 165 -11.25 7.79 -15.62
CA TYR A 165 -10.39 7.07 -14.67
C TYR A 165 -9.16 7.92 -14.35
N GLN A 166 -8.76 7.99 -13.08
CA GLN A 166 -7.60 8.79 -12.65
C GLN A 166 -7.63 10.25 -13.11
N CYS A 167 -8.79 10.82 -13.43
CA CYS A 167 -8.89 12.16 -13.99
C CYS A 167 -8.98 13.21 -12.87
N GLN A 168 -8.42 14.39 -13.09
CA GLN A 168 -8.68 15.54 -12.23
C GLN A 168 -9.64 16.51 -12.93
N PHE A 169 -10.64 17.01 -12.22
CA PHE A 169 -11.57 18.02 -12.69
C PHE A 169 -11.50 19.23 -11.76
N VAL A 170 -10.73 20.25 -12.12
CA VAL A 170 -10.48 21.43 -11.29
C VAL A 170 -11.13 22.66 -11.92
N SER A 171 -11.98 23.37 -11.19
CA SER A 171 -12.71 24.53 -11.73
C SER A 171 -12.62 25.77 -10.85
N ALA A 172 -12.06 26.84 -11.41
CA ALA A 172 -12.16 28.21 -10.90
C ALA A 172 -13.53 28.87 -11.20
N GLY A 173 -14.47 28.14 -11.79
CA GLY A 173 -15.83 28.56 -12.05
C GLY A 173 -16.82 28.11 -10.98
N SER A 174 -18.03 28.68 -11.02
CA SER A 174 -19.15 28.35 -10.13
C SER A 174 -19.92 27.07 -10.54
N LEU A 175 -19.30 26.23 -11.36
CA LEU A 175 -19.73 24.89 -11.76
C LEU A 175 -18.49 23.98 -11.75
N GLY A 176 -18.63 22.73 -11.31
CA GLY A 176 -17.59 21.72 -11.49
C GLY A 176 -17.73 21.00 -12.84
N ILE A 177 -18.68 20.07 -12.88
CA ILE A 177 -19.04 19.24 -14.04
C ILE A 177 -20.50 19.50 -14.38
N THR A 178 -20.77 19.93 -15.61
CA THR A 178 -22.14 20.10 -16.11
C THR A 178 -22.56 18.87 -16.90
N ALA A 179 -23.67 18.23 -16.53
CA ALA A 179 -24.18 17.08 -17.26
C ALA A 179 -25.60 17.33 -17.78
N SER A 180 -25.83 17.01 -19.05
CA SER A 180 -27.10 17.26 -19.75
C SER A 180 -27.46 16.10 -20.65
N LEU A 181 -28.25 15.15 -20.13
CA LEU A 181 -28.45 13.82 -20.74
C LEU A 181 -27.09 13.12 -20.95
N GLY A 182 -26.25 13.19 -19.93
CA GLY A 182 -24.94 12.54 -19.87
C GLY A 182 -24.99 11.35 -18.92
N LEU A 183 -24.91 10.15 -19.49
CA LEU A 183 -24.69 8.91 -18.74
C LEU A 183 -23.19 8.60 -18.69
N GLY A 184 -22.66 8.26 -17.51
CA GLY A 184 -21.25 7.92 -17.37
C GLY A 184 -20.80 7.48 -15.98
N ILE A 185 -19.53 7.09 -15.90
CA ILE A 185 -18.78 6.80 -14.67
C ILE A 185 -17.59 7.75 -14.50
N ILE A 186 -17.35 8.19 -13.27
CA ILE A 186 -16.10 8.82 -12.83
C ILE A 186 -15.54 7.97 -11.70
N ALA A 187 -14.36 7.40 -11.86
CA ALA A 187 -13.77 6.47 -10.90
C ALA A 187 -12.32 6.84 -10.56
N ASN A 188 -11.89 6.59 -9.32
CA ASN A 188 -10.52 6.78 -8.83
C ASN A 188 -9.96 8.18 -9.16
N SER A 189 -10.80 9.21 -9.07
CA SER A 189 -10.56 10.54 -9.65
C SER A 189 -10.59 11.66 -8.60
N TYR A 190 -10.32 12.89 -9.02
CA TYR A 190 -10.38 14.10 -8.19
C TYR A 190 -11.33 15.13 -8.78
N ILE A 191 -12.19 15.76 -7.97
CA ILE A 191 -13.11 16.82 -8.41
C ILE A 191 -13.04 18.00 -7.44
N GLU A 192 -12.64 19.17 -7.94
CA GLU A 192 -12.58 20.44 -7.20
C GLU A 192 -13.36 21.54 -7.93
N ALA A 193 -14.25 22.22 -7.21
CA ALA A 193 -15.02 23.33 -7.76
C ALA A 193 -15.45 24.35 -6.68
N LEU A 194 -15.68 25.59 -7.08
CA LEU A 194 -16.16 26.64 -6.17
C LEU A 194 -17.58 26.33 -5.67
N ASP A 195 -18.49 25.95 -6.56
CA ASP A 195 -19.90 25.66 -6.28
C ASP A 195 -20.45 24.72 -7.37
N LYS A 196 -21.61 24.09 -7.11
CA LYS A 196 -22.35 23.20 -8.03
C LYS A 196 -21.42 22.17 -8.67
N VAL A 197 -20.80 21.35 -7.83
CA VAL A 197 -19.74 20.41 -8.21
C VAL A 197 -20.22 19.47 -9.32
N ILE A 198 -21.45 18.95 -9.22
CA ILE A 198 -22.19 18.30 -10.31
C ILE A 198 -23.47 19.10 -10.60
N TYR A 199 -23.71 19.47 -11.85
CA TYR A 199 -24.80 20.37 -12.25
C TYR A 199 -25.75 19.80 -13.32
N ASN A 200 -27.01 20.26 -13.24
CA ASN A 200 -28.07 20.23 -14.25
C ASN A 200 -28.97 18.96 -14.29
N TYR A 201 -28.67 17.95 -15.12
CA TYR A 201 -29.38 16.66 -15.13
C TYR A 201 -28.41 15.52 -15.53
N PRO A 202 -27.43 15.21 -14.65
CA PRO A 202 -26.56 14.03 -14.75
C PRO A 202 -27.29 12.69 -14.70
N SER A 203 -26.60 11.66 -15.17
CA SER A 203 -26.82 10.28 -14.71
C SER A 203 -25.46 9.63 -14.50
N LEU A 204 -24.86 9.88 -13.34
CA LEU A 204 -23.44 9.62 -13.08
C LEU A 204 -23.27 8.64 -11.91
N TYR A 205 -22.43 7.64 -12.13
CA TYR A 205 -21.86 6.82 -11.07
C TYR A 205 -20.48 7.38 -10.72
N ILE A 206 -20.24 7.73 -9.47
CA ILE A 206 -18.98 8.32 -9.00
C ILE A 206 -18.41 7.36 -7.95
N TYR A 207 -17.28 6.73 -8.25
CA TYR A 207 -16.66 5.68 -7.43
C TYR A 207 -15.28 6.09 -6.93
N ASN A 208 -14.96 5.80 -5.66
CA ASN A 208 -13.62 5.96 -5.06
C ASN A 208 -12.93 7.29 -5.44
N THR A 209 -13.70 8.37 -5.43
CA THR A 209 -13.31 9.68 -5.96
C THR A 209 -13.21 10.68 -4.81
N THR A 210 -12.21 11.55 -4.87
CA THR A 210 -12.02 12.63 -3.89
C THR A 210 -12.77 13.87 -4.38
N ILE A 211 -13.67 14.43 -3.56
CA ILE A 211 -14.46 15.61 -3.89
C ILE A 211 -14.13 16.74 -2.92
N VAL A 212 -13.69 17.87 -3.47
CA VAL A 212 -13.18 19.02 -2.72
C VAL A 212 -13.96 20.28 -3.10
N PRO A 213 -15.11 20.55 -2.45
CA PRO A 213 -15.84 21.81 -2.61
C PRO A 213 -15.06 22.95 -1.93
N ILE A 214 -14.98 24.11 -2.59
CA ILE A 214 -14.13 25.23 -2.13
C ILE A 214 -14.92 26.34 -1.42
N SER A 215 -16.18 26.61 -1.78
CA SER A 215 -16.97 27.67 -1.13
C SER A 215 -17.77 27.14 0.06
N SER A 216 -18.10 28.04 1.00
CA SER A 216 -19.17 27.78 1.98
C SER A 216 -20.52 27.73 1.27
N SER A 217 -21.46 26.93 1.77
CA SER A 217 -22.78 26.70 1.14
C SER A 217 -22.74 26.17 -0.30
N ALA A 218 -21.59 25.65 -0.75
CA ALA A 218 -21.46 24.98 -2.04
C ALA A 218 -22.37 23.76 -2.13
N LEU A 219 -22.89 23.50 -3.33
CA LEU A 219 -23.72 22.34 -3.62
C LEU A 219 -22.89 21.23 -4.29
N LEU A 220 -22.81 20.04 -3.70
CA LEU A 220 -22.15 18.89 -4.35
C LEU A 220 -22.94 18.43 -5.58
N VAL A 221 -24.28 18.38 -5.48
CA VAL A 221 -25.16 18.14 -6.62
C VAL A 221 -26.26 19.21 -6.67
N TYR A 222 -26.42 19.85 -7.83
CA TYR A 222 -27.53 20.75 -8.11
C TYR A 222 -28.24 20.36 -9.41
N ASN A 223 -29.21 19.45 -9.29
CA ASN A 223 -29.82 18.73 -10.42
C ASN A 223 -31.36 18.63 -10.33
N LYS A 224 -31.97 18.15 -11.40
CA LYS A 224 -33.40 17.79 -11.49
C LYS A 224 -33.58 16.68 -12.53
N GLY A 225 -34.74 16.04 -12.57
CA GLY A 225 -35.07 15.11 -13.64
C GLY A 225 -35.29 15.81 -15.00
N TYR A 226 -35.36 14.99 -16.05
CA TYR A 226 -35.64 15.41 -17.42
C TYR A 226 -37.04 14.95 -17.85
N THR A 227 -37.90 15.88 -18.24
CA THR A 227 -39.26 15.57 -18.71
C THR A 227 -39.30 15.47 -20.24
N SER A 228 -39.76 14.32 -20.75
CA SER A 228 -40.02 14.11 -22.19
C SER A 228 -41.50 13.78 -22.39
N GLY A 229 -42.23 14.70 -23.05
CA GLY A 229 -43.69 14.61 -23.11
C GLY A 229 -44.31 14.75 -21.72
N THR A 230 -44.99 13.69 -21.26
CA THR A 230 -45.54 13.59 -19.90
C THR A 230 -44.68 12.76 -18.93
N THR A 231 -43.62 12.11 -19.41
CA THR A 231 -42.78 11.22 -18.60
C THR A 231 -41.59 11.97 -18.01
N LEU A 232 -41.46 11.93 -16.68
CA LEU A 232 -40.28 12.39 -15.95
C LEU A 232 -39.26 11.24 -15.84
N TYR A 233 -38.02 11.49 -16.26
CA TYR A 233 -36.89 10.60 -16.06
C TYR A 233 -35.98 11.19 -14.98
N ASN A 234 -35.53 10.35 -14.06
CA ASN A 234 -34.70 10.81 -12.95
C ASN A 234 -33.30 11.19 -13.40
N SER A 235 -32.72 12.18 -12.72
CA SER A 235 -31.30 12.50 -12.78
C SER A 235 -30.64 11.89 -11.54
N THR A 236 -29.99 10.74 -11.72
CA THR A 236 -29.40 9.97 -10.63
C THR A 236 -27.90 10.24 -10.50
N VAL A 237 -27.43 10.60 -9.30
CA VAL A 237 -26.00 10.67 -8.97
C VAL A 237 -25.72 9.75 -7.78
N ILE A 238 -24.84 8.78 -7.97
CA ILE A 238 -24.34 7.92 -6.89
C ILE A 238 -22.91 8.34 -6.57
N PHE A 239 -22.62 8.56 -5.29
CA PHE A 239 -21.26 8.59 -4.75
C PHE A 239 -21.06 7.29 -3.97
N ASP A 240 -20.17 6.43 -4.44
CA ASP A 240 -19.83 5.15 -3.83
C ASP A 240 -18.35 5.16 -3.41
N SER A 241 -18.08 4.80 -2.16
CA SER A 241 -16.71 4.70 -1.62
C SER A 241 -15.88 5.99 -1.75
N CYS A 242 -16.56 7.13 -1.90
CA CYS A 242 -15.91 8.42 -2.16
C CYS A 242 -15.42 9.08 -0.87
N SER A 243 -14.66 10.17 -1.00
CA SER A 243 -14.25 11.01 0.13
C SER A 243 -14.54 12.48 -0.16
N VAL A 244 -15.45 13.10 0.60
CA VAL A 244 -15.72 14.54 0.54
C VAL A 244 -14.90 15.24 1.61
N GLN A 245 -13.97 16.09 1.18
CA GLN A 245 -12.93 16.68 2.03
C GLN A 245 -12.92 18.21 1.95
N GLN A 246 -12.42 18.86 3.00
CA GLN A 246 -12.10 20.29 3.00
C GLN A 246 -10.70 20.48 2.39
N LYS A 247 -10.49 21.50 1.55
CA LYS A 247 -9.16 21.76 1.00
C LYS A 247 -8.23 22.27 2.09
N SER A 248 -6.97 21.82 2.10
CA SER A 248 -5.98 22.35 3.04
C SER A 248 -5.86 23.88 2.87
N GLY A 249 -6.00 24.62 3.98
CA GLY A 249 -6.03 26.08 3.99
C GLY A 249 -7.39 26.74 3.71
N THR A 250 -8.48 26.00 3.43
CA THR A 250 -9.84 26.55 3.38
C THR A 250 -10.61 26.28 4.68
N SER A 251 -11.55 27.17 5.01
CA SER A 251 -12.42 27.06 6.19
C SER A 251 -13.90 27.10 5.80
N ASN A 252 -14.23 26.51 4.65
CA ASN A 252 -15.57 26.56 4.08
C ASN A 252 -16.51 25.56 4.77
N GLN A 253 -17.72 26.01 5.12
CA GLN A 253 -18.70 25.28 5.94
C GLN A 253 -20.10 25.30 5.30
N ASN A 254 -21.03 24.50 5.86
CA ASN A 254 -22.41 24.37 5.40
C ASN A 254 -22.55 23.88 3.94
N VAL A 255 -21.61 23.07 3.45
CA VAL A 255 -21.72 22.43 2.12
C VAL A 255 -22.91 21.47 2.12
N TYR A 256 -23.72 21.50 1.06
CA TYR A 256 -24.89 20.62 0.93
C TYR A 256 -24.61 19.47 -0.04
N LEU A 257 -24.96 18.25 0.37
CA LEU A 257 -24.87 17.02 -0.40
C LEU A 257 -25.71 17.09 -1.69
N ALA A 258 -26.89 17.71 -1.64
CA ALA A 258 -27.71 17.99 -2.80
C ALA A 258 -28.66 19.18 -2.59
N ALA A 259 -29.14 19.74 -3.70
CA ALA A 259 -30.31 20.60 -3.78
C ALA A 259 -30.99 20.44 -5.15
N ALA A 260 -32.31 20.64 -5.24
CA ALA A 260 -33.01 20.49 -6.52
C ALA A 260 -32.98 21.77 -7.36
N ASN A 261 -32.66 21.64 -8.65
CA ASN A 261 -32.62 22.71 -9.64
C ASN A 261 -34.03 23.10 -10.12
N ASN A 262 -34.90 23.49 -9.18
CA ASN A 262 -36.28 23.93 -9.41
C ASN A 262 -37.13 22.92 -10.21
N GLY A 263 -37.07 21.64 -9.85
CA GLY A 263 -37.86 20.57 -10.47
C GLY A 263 -37.73 19.24 -9.72
N GLY A 264 -38.69 18.34 -9.92
CA GLY A 264 -38.67 16.97 -9.40
C GLY A 264 -37.71 16.04 -10.16
N GLY A 265 -37.52 14.82 -9.68
CA GLY A 265 -36.66 13.80 -10.30
C GLY A 265 -35.17 13.97 -10.00
N SER A 266 -34.81 14.75 -8.99
CA SER A 266 -33.46 14.74 -8.40
C SER A 266 -33.29 13.48 -7.54
N VAL A 267 -32.30 12.64 -7.88
CA VAL A 267 -31.97 11.44 -7.09
C VAL A 267 -30.48 11.47 -6.78
N VAL A 268 -30.13 11.51 -5.50
CA VAL A 268 -28.72 11.51 -5.06
C VAL A 268 -28.52 10.55 -3.91
N VAL A 269 -27.51 9.68 -4.01
CA VAL A 269 -27.17 8.69 -2.98
C VAL A 269 -25.69 8.78 -2.64
N PHE A 270 -25.38 8.84 -1.34
CA PHE A 270 -24.03 8.70 -0.82
C PHE A 270 -23.96 7.34 -0.11
N ARG A 271 -23.22 6.39 -0.69
CA ARG A 271 -23.01 5.05 -0.15
C ARG A 271 -21.53 4.84 0.17
N ASN A 272 -21.23 4.23 1.31
CA ASN A 272 -19.88 3.89 1.78
C ASN A 272 -18.89 5.09 1.77
N THR A 273 -19.42 6.31 1.78
CA THR A 273 -18.68 7.54 1.45
C THR A 273 -18.33 8.31 2.72
N TYR A 274 -17.08 8.76 2.81
CA TYR A 274 -16.61 9.62 3.90
C TYR A 274 -17.06 11.07 3.66
N LEU A 275 -17.63 11.69 4.70
CA LEU A 275 -18.13 13.06 4.71
C LEU A 275 -17.46 13.84 5.86
N ALA A 276 -16.56 14.76 5.51
CA ALA A 276 -15.90 15.65 6.48
C ALA A 276 -16.87 16.64 7.14
N GLY A 277 -16.43 17.28 8.23
CA GLY A 277 -17.25 18.18 9.08
C GLY A 277 -17.69 19.51 8.46
N LEU A 278 -17.45 19.74 7.16
CA LEU A 278 -17.97 20.90 6.42
C LEU A 278 -19.40 20.72 5.89
N ILE A 279 -19.92 19.50 5.88
CA ILE A 279 -21.29 19.20 5.42
C ILE A 279 -22.31 19.78 6.40
N ALA A 280 -23.33 20.47 5.87
CA ALA A 280 -24.43 21.00 6.66
C ALA A 280 -25.19 19.88 7.39
N ALA A 281 -25.63 20.10 8.63
CA ALA A 281 -26.30 19.07 9.43
C ALA A 281 -27.59 18.53 8.77
N THR A 282 -28.29 19.34 7.98
CA THR A 282 -29.47 18.94 7.19
C THR A 282 -29.15 18.01 6.00
N GLY A 283 -27.87 17.91 5.62
CA GLY A 283 -27.38 17.16 4.45
C GLY A 283 -27.70 17.86 3.14
N VAL A 284 -28.99 18.00 2.83
CA VAL A 284 -29.49 18.74 1.66
C VAL A 284 -29.89 20.16 2.01
N HIS A 285 -29.99 21.01 0.99
CA HIS A 285 -30.56 22.35 1.13
C HIS A 285 -32.07 22.27 1.44
N VAL A 286 -32.54 23.09 2.37
CA VAL A 286 -33.93 22.99 2.87
C VAL A 286 -34.81 24.03 2.19
N ASP A 287 -35.37 23.63 1.04
CA ASP A 287 -36.34 24.42 0.28
C ASP A 287 -37.45 23.53 -0.34
N ALA A 288 -38.53 24.15 -0.82
CA ALA A 288 -39.70 23.45 -1.35
C ALA A 288 -39.50 22.76 -2.72
N ALA A 289 -38.45 23.10 -3.47
CA ALA A 289 -38.08 22.37 -4.68
C ALA A 289 -37.28 21.11 -4.34
N THR A 290 -36.35 21.23 -3.38
CA THR A 290 -35.53 20.12 -2.87
C THR A 290 -36.41 19.10 -2.17
N GLN A 291 -37.28 19.52 -1.26
CA GLN A 291 -38.21 18.65 -0.51
C GLN A 291 -39.47 18.21 -1.31
N ASN A 292 -39.41 18.24 -2.65
CA ASN A 292 -40.46 17.70 -3.51
C ASN A 292 -40.49 16.16 -3.46
N THR A 293 -41.67 15.56 -3.38
CA THR A 293 -41.85 14.09 -3.25
C THR A 293 -41.43 13.28 -4.48
N LEU A 294 -41.09 13.94 -5.59
CA LEU A 294 -40.47 13.34 -6.78
C LEU A 294 -38.93 13.26 -6.68
N ASN A 295 -38.33 13.69 -5.58
CA ASN A 295 -36.89 13.62 -5.33
C ASN A 295 -36.56 12.51 -4.31
N PHE A 296 -35.31 12.05 -4.31
CA PHE A 296 -34.81 11.10 -3.31
C PHE A 296 -33.36 11.43 -2.92
N TYR A 297 -33.10 11.51 -1.61
CA TYR A 297 -31.76 11.76 -1.06
C TYR A 297 -31.43 10.69 -0.03
N GLY A 298 -30.47 9.84 -0.35
CA GLY A 298 -30.11 8.67 0.45
C GLY A 298 -28.70 8.73 1.03
N GLU A 299 -28.53 8.24 2.25
CA GLU A 299 -27.24 7.86 2.80
C GLU A 299 -27.24 6.37 3.20
N TYR A 300 -26.13 5.69 2.95
CA TYR A 300 -25.88 4.31 3.38
C TYR A 300 -24.41 4.16 3.78
N GLY A 301 -24.11 3.63 4.97
CA GLY A 301 -22.72 3.37 5.39
C GLY A 301 -21.80 4.60 5.36
N THR A 302 -22.34 5.83 5.45
CA THR A 302 -21.54 7.06 5.40
C THR A 302 -20.80 7.31 6.71
N THR A 303 -19.58 7.83 6.62
CA THR A 303 -18.65 7.99 7.75
C THR A 303 -18.15 9.43 7.88
N GLY A 304 -17.48 9.76 8.98
CA GLY A 304 -16.98 11.11 9.25
C GLY A 304 -18.02 12.05 9.88
N ALA A 305 -17.56 13.21 10.36
CA ALA A 305 -18.41 14.15 11.13
C ALA A 305 -19.56 14.77 10.31
N GLY A 306 -19.48 14.75 8.98
CA GLY A 306 -20.54 15.18 8.07
C GLY A 306 -21.61 14.13 7.77
N SER A 307 -21.48 12.89 8.27
CA SER A 307 -22.37 11.76 7.96
C SER A 307 -23.78 11.88 8.55
N TYR A 308 -24.70 11.03 8.05
CA TYR A 308 -26.04 10.84 8.63
C TYR A 308 -25.99 10.49 10.12
N SER A 309 -25.14 9.54 10.52
CA SER A 309 -25.04 9.08 11.92
C SER A 309 -24.59 10.19 12.86
N SER A 310 -23.66 11.04 12.43
CA SER A 310 -23.18 12.21 13.20
C SER A 310 -24.22 13.33 13.30
N ASN A 311 -25.22 13.38 12.41
CA ASN A 311 -26.15 14.52 12.25
C ASN A 311 -27.63 14.14 12.35
N GLN A 312 -27.95 12.93 12.81
CA GLN A 312 -29.26 12.28 12.66
C GLN A 312 -30.47 13.17 12.99
N ALA A 313 -30.42 13.91 14.10
CA ALA A 313 -31.52 14.75 14.59
C ALA A 313 -31.95 15.88 13.62
N SER A 314 -31.01 16.39 12.81
CA SER A 314 -31.29 17.36 11.74
C SER A 314 -31.44 16.68 10.38
N ARG A 315 -30.77 15.54 10.18
CA ARG A 315 -30.69 14.85 8.89
C ARG A 315 -31.96 14.07 8.54
N SER A 316 -32.58 13.41 9.52
CA SER A 316 -33.69 12.47 9.30
C SER A 316 -35.00 13.12 8.84
N GLN A 317 -35.04 14.46 8.76
CA GLN A 317 -36.17 15.23 8.25
C GLN A 317 -36.10 15.43 6.72
N TYR A 318 -34.91 15.27 6.13
CA TYR A 318 -34.62 15.70 4.75
C TYR A 318 -33.89 14.65 3.89
N MET A 319 -33.34 13.60 4.51
CA MET A 319 -32.68 12.48 3.84
C MET A 319 -33.10 11.14 4.47
N SER A 320 -33.11 10.09 3.66
CA SER A 320 -33.34 8.71 4.10
C SER A 320 -32.04 8.02 4.44
N LEU A 321 -31.93 7.45 5.64
CA LEU A 321 -30.97 6.38 5.90
C LEU A 321 -31.50 5.11 5.23
N MET A 322 -30.75 4.58 4.27
CA MET A 322 -31.17 3.42 3.47
C MET A 322 -30.85 2.10 4.16
N SER A 323 -31.60 1.07 3.78
CA SER A 323 -31.32 -0.34 4.08
C SER A 323 -30.44 -0.99 3.01
N ALA A 324 -29.74 -2.09 3.33
CA ALA A 324 -28.95 -2.83 2.35
C ALA A 324 -29.81 -3.35 1.18
N SER A 325 -31.05 -3.75 1.45
CA SER A 325 -32.04 -4.15 0.44
C SER A 325 -32.43 -3.04 -0.55
N GLU A 326 -32.12 -1.78 -0.27
CA GLU A 326 -32.32 -0.68 -1.22
C GLU A 326 -31.11 -0.39 -2.09
N LEU A 327 -29.95 -0.99 -1.82
CA LEU A 327 -28.76 -0.79 -2.66
C LEU A 327 -28.96 -1.34 -4.07
N THR A 328 -29.70 -2.43 -4.23
CA THR A 328 -29.96 -3.07 -5.54
C THR A 328 -30.66 -2.15 -6.53
N ARG A 329 -31.48 -1.17 -6.09
CA ARG A 329 -32.09 -0.16 -6.99
C ARG A 329 -31.14 0.99 -7.38
N PHE A 330 -29.92 0.98 -6.84
CA PHE A 330 -28.85 1.95 -7.08
C PHE A 330 -27.53 1.29 -7.51
N SER A 331 -27.54 0.00 -7.85
CA SER A 331 -26.40 -0.65 -8.50
C SER A 331 -26.15 -0.01 -9.87
N ILE A 332 -24.90 -0.05 -10.33
CA ILE A 332 -24.44 0.70 -11.51
C ILE A 332 -25.23 0.36 -12.79
N ASP A 333 -25.62 -0.90 -12.98
CA ASP A 333 -26.47 -1.35 -14.09
C ASP A 333 -27.90 -0.79 -14.03
N GLN A 334 -28.51 -0.72 -12.84
CA GLN A 334 -29.86 -0.17 -12.65
C GLN A 334 -29.86 1.35 -12.80
N VAL A 335 -28.82 2.04 -12.32
CA VAL A 335 -28.61 3.48 -12.52
C VAL A 335 -28.49 3.79 -14.02
N PHE A 336 -27.74 2.98 -14.77
CA PHE A 336 -27.56 3.16 -16.21
C PHE A 336 -28.76 2.68 -17.06
N ALA A 337 -29.60 1.77 -16.56
CA ALA A 337 -30.85 1.38 -17.18
C ALA A 337 -31.98 2.41 -16.95
N GLY A 338 -32.00 3.10 -15.80
CA GLY A 338 -33.08 3.99 -15.36
C GLY A 338 -33.10 5.41 -15.97
N VAL A 339 -32.15 5.73 -16.86
CA VAL A 339 -32.03 7.06 -17.48
C VAL A 339 -33.00 7.26 -18.66
N TYR A 340 -32.95 8.43 -19.31
CA TYR A 340 -33.71 8.67 -20.54
C TYR A 340 -33.35 7.64 -21.65
N PRO A 341 -34.33 6.90 -22.23
CA PRO A 341 -34.07 5.72 -23.06
C PRO A 341 -33.13 5.88 -24.26
N GLN A 342 -32.94 7.09 -24.79
CA GLN A 342 -31.98 7.36 -25.86
C GLN A 342 -30.52 7.09 -25.43
N PHE A 343 -30.22 7.19 -24.13
CA PHE A 343 -28.86 7.05 -23.58
C PHE A 343 -28.72 5.86 -22.62
N ALA A 344 -29.80 5.14 -22.32
CA ALA A 344 -29.81 4.06 -21.35
C ALA A 344 -28.98 2.85 -21.79
N SER A 345 -28.31 2.21 -20.83
CA SER A 345 -27.53 1.00 -21.05
C SER A 345 -27.48 0.13 -19.81
N SER A 346 -28.29 -0.93 -19.76
CA SER A 346 -28.15 -1.99 -18.75
C SER A 346 -26.85 -2.78 -18.89
N SER A 347 -26.14 -2.66 -20.02
CA SER A 347 -24.81 -3.23 -20.20
C SER A 347 -23.75 -2.30 -19.63
N THR A 348 -22.97 -2.82 -18.69
CA THR A 348 -21.82 -2.16 -18.05
C THR A 348 -20.49 -2.43 -18.75
N ASN A 349 -20.48 -3.22 -19.84
CA ASN A 349 -19.27 -3.76 -20.51
C ASN A 349 -18.30 -2.75 -21.15
N TRP A 350 -18.56 -1.46 -20.98
CA TRP A 350 -17.76 -0.31 -21.42
C TRP A 350 -17.09 0.42 -20.24
N VAL A 351 -17.45 0.03 -19.01
CA VAL A 351 -16.72 0.35 -17.78
C VAL A 351 -15.60 -0.66 -17.61
N TYR A 352 -14.45 -0.26 -17.07
CA TYR A 352 -13.35 -1.18 -16.81
C TYR A 352 -13.75 -2.24 -15.76
N ALA A 353 -13.30 -3.48 -15.98
CA ALA A 353 -13.80 -4.65 -15.24
C ALA A 353 -13.28 -4.74 -13.79
N ASP A 354 -12.14 -4.11 -13.52
CA ASP A 354 -11.62 -3.86 -12.16
C ASP A 354 -12.60 -2.97 -11.37
N VAL A 355 -12.90 -1.77 -11.87
CA VAL A 355 -13.84 -0.83 -11.22
C VAL A 355 -15.23 -1.43 -11.03
N LEU A 356 -15.72 -2.25 -11.96
CA LEU A 356 -16.96 -3.01 -11.76
C LEU A 356 -16.86 -4.07 -10.66
N SER A 357 -15.69 -4.72 -10.51
CA SER A 357 -15.43 -5.68 -9.44
C SER A 357 -15.30 -4.99 -8.08
N ASP A 358 -14.67 -3.82 -8.03
CA ASP A 358 -14.45 -3.05 -6.81
C ASP A 358 -15.77 -2.45 -6.29
N ILE A 359 -16.66 -2.00 -7.20
CA ILE A 359 -18.05 -1.68 -6.88
C ILE A 359 -18.79 -2.92 -6.35
N ALA A 360 -18.66 -4.10 -6.99
CA ALA A 360 -19.31 -5.31 -6.50
C ALA A 360 -18.78 -5.76 -5.11
N ASN A 361 -17.50 -5.55 -4.82
CA ASN A 361 -16.90 -5.82 -3.52
C ASN A 361 -17.43 -4.85 -2.43
N SER A 362 -17.61 -3.57 -2.77
CA SER A 362 -18.26 -2.54 -1.94
C SER A 362 -19.67 -2.98 -1.46
N ASP A 363 -20.44 -3.63 -2.34
CA ASP A 363 -21.77 -4.18 -2.04
C ASP A 363 -21.72 -5.43 -1.12
N VAL A 364 -20.74 -6.32 -1.34
CA VAL A 364 -20.62 -7.59 -0.59
C VAL A 364 -20.19 -7.37 0.86
N ILE A 365 -19.18 -6.51 1.10
CA ILE A 365 -18.69 -6.20 2.46
C ILE A 365 -19.83 -5.68 3.35
N GLN A 366 -20.69 -4.82 2.80
CA GLN A 366 -21.79 -4.21 3.53
C GLN A 366 -23.01 -5.12 3.70
N SER A 367 -23.26 -6.03 2.74
CA SER A 367 -24.30 -7.04 2.88
C SER A 367 -24.06 -7.95 4.10
N ALA A 368 -22.79 -8.24 4.41
CA ALA A 368 -22.42 -9.04 5.58
C ALA A 368 -22.69 -8.34 6.92
N SER A 369 -22.52 -7.01 7.03
CA SER A 369 -22.73 -6.28 8.29
C SER A 369 -24.20 -6.27 8.72
N THR A 370 -25.13 -6.14 7.76
CA THR A 370 -26.57 -6.13 8.06
C THR A 370 -27.16 -7.49 8.45
N ALA A 371 -26.46 -8.60 8.23
CA ALA A 371 -26.95 -9.95 8.54
C ALA A 371 -26.94 -10.30 10.05
N VAL A 372 -26.30 -9.47 10.89
CA VAL A 372 -26.09 -9.75 12.33
C VAL A 372 -27.30 -9.35 13.20
N ALA A 373 -28.29 -8.63 12.64
CA ALA A 373 -29.27 -7.86 13.40
C ALA A 373 -30.72 -8.42 13.45
N THR A 374 -30.93 -9.74 13.49
CA THR A 374 -32.29 -10.30 13.80
C THR A 374 -32.29 -11.65 14.54
N SER A 375 -32.76 -11.59 15.80
CA SER A 375 -33.48 -12.62 16.58
C SER A 375 -33.17 -14.13 16.41
N SER A 376 -32.78 -14.75 17.53
CA SER A 376 -32.70 -16.19 17.77
C SER A 376 -33.99 -16.98 17.50
N ALA A 377 -33.89 -18.14 16.85
CA ALA A 377 -34.82 -19.27 16.99
C ALA A 377 -34.13 -20.61 16.60
N VAL A 378 -34.51 -21.71 17.24
CA VAL A 378 -33.97 -23.06 16.96
C VAL A 378 -35.00 -23.89 16.20
N ALA A 379 -34.60 -24.50 15.07
CA ALA A 379 -35.34 -25.61 14.46
C ALA A 379 -34.41 -26.53 13.64
N THR A 380 -34.59 -27.84 13.78
CA THR A 380 -33.95 -28.88 12.96
C THR A 380 -34.83 -29.25 11.77
N SER A 381 -34.26 -29.57 10.60
CA SER A 381 -34.61 -30.81 9.84
C SER A 381 -33.82 -30.95 8.53
N THR A 382 -33.87 -32.16 7.98
CA THR A 382 -33.25 -32.60 6.73
C THR A 382 -34.16 -32.43 5.51
N ALA A 383 -33.60 -32.03 4.38
CA ALA A 383 -34.00 -32.53 3.05
C ALA A 383 -32.91 -32.20 2.00
N ALA A 384 -32.79 -33.05 0.97
CA ALA A 384 -32.09 -32.74 -0.27
C ALA A 384 -33.13 -32.67 -1.41
N LEU A 385 -32.80 -32.08 -2.56
CA LEU A 385 -33.27 -32.48 -3.90
C LEU A 385 -32.59 -31.67 -5.03
N THR A 386 -31.63 -32.32 -5.70
CA THR A 386 -31.45 -32.39 -7.17
C THR A 386 -31.79 -31.20 -8.08
N SER A 387 -30.73 -30.58 -8.61
CA SER A 387 -30.46 -30.35 -10.05
C SER A 387 -31.59 -29.97 -11.03
N SER A 388 -31.34 -28.90 -11.79
CA SER A 388 -31.63 -28.85 -13.23
C SER A 388 -30.40 -28.32 -13.99
N SER A 389 -30.21 -28.77 -15.23
CA SER A 389 -28.97 -28.56 -15.98
C SER A 389 -29.22 -28.23 -17.45
N MET A 390 -28.48 -27.28 -18.02
CA MET A 390 -28.17 -27.31 -19.45
C MET A 390 -26.69 -27.01 -19.72
N ALA A 391 -26.09 -27.94 -20.46
CA ALA A 391 -24.76 -27.91 -21.08
C ALA A 391 -24.82 -27.11 -22.40
N SER A 392 -23.73 -26.76 -23.10
CA SER A 392 -22.29 -26.65 -22.80
C SER A 392 -21.63 -25.96 -24.01
N ALA A 393 -20.49 -25.30 -23.82
CA ALA A 393 -19.61 -24.86 -24.90
C ALA A 393 -18.14 -25.10 -24.51
N THR A 394 -17.67 -26.34 -24.69
CA THR A 394 -16.26 -26.69 -24.47
C THR A 394 -15.35 -25.97 -25.46
N SER A 395 -14.62 -24.97 -24.99
CA SER A 395 -13.22 -24.83 -25.38
C SER A 395 -12.38 -25.77 -24.48
N THR A 396 -11.21 -26.21 -24.95
CA THR A 396 -10.36 -27.14 -24.21
C THR A 396 -9.86 -26.49 -22.93
N ALA A 397 -10.28 -27.01 -21.77
CA ALA A 397 -9.78 -26.58 -20.48
C ALA A 397 -8.27 -26.84 -20.42
N ALA A 398 -7.48 -25.77 -20.44
CA ALA A 398 -6.11 -25.82 -19.97
C ALA A 398 -6.12 -26.30 -18.51
N THR A 399 -5.24 -27.22 -18.15
CA THR A 399 -5.11 -27.69 -16.76
C THR A 399 -4.88 -26.47 -15.86
N PRO A 400 -5.68 -26.26 -14.80
CA PRO A 400 -5.48 -25.15 -13.89
C PRO A 400 -4.05 -25.16 -13.37
N SER A 401 -3.32 -24.06 -13.57
CA SER A 401 -2.00 -23.91 -12.97
C SER A 401 -2.16 -23.94 -11.46
N SER A 402 -1.42 -24.80 -10.76
CA SER A 402 -1.35 -24.81 -9.30
C SER A 402 -0.77 -23.51 -8.75
N THR A 403 -0.12 -22.70 -9.61
CA THR A 403 0.39 -21.36 -9.28
C THR A 403 -0.26 -20.31 -10.18
N LEU A 404 -1.02 -19.40 -9.58
CA LEU A 404 -1.46 -18.17 -10.22
C LEU A 404 -0.37 -17.09 -10.09
N VAL A 405 -0.29 -16.14 -11.03
CA VAL A 405 0.69 -15.04 -10.99
C VAL A 405 0.01 -13.68 -10.93
N VAL A 406 0.31 -12.89 -9.90
CA VAL A 406 -0.14 -11.51 -9.74
C VAL A 406 0.99 -10.55 -10.16
N SER A 407 0.65 -9.50 -10.90
CA SER A 407 1.61 -8.52 -11.43
C SER A 407 0.91 -7.22 -11.79
N GLN A 408 1.42 -6.09 -11.29
CA GLN A 408 0.90 -4.76 -11.67
C GLN A 408 1.22 -4.43 -13.15
N ASN A 409 2.21 -5.09 -13.75
CA ASN A 409 2.42 -5.09 -15.20
C ASN A 409 1.55 -6.19 -15.86
N PRO A 410 0.56 -5.84 -16.72
CA PRO A 410 -0.38 -6.79 -17.31
C PRO A 410 0.22 -7.73 -18.36
N THR A 411 1.48 -7.54 -18.77
CA THR A 411 2.22 -8.48 -19.63
C THR A 411 3.00 -9.53 -18.85
N ALA A 412 3.12 -9.37 -17.53
CA ALA A 412 4.04 -10.15 -16.68
C ALA A 412 3.36 -11.03 -15.62
N GLY A 413 2.02 -11.06 -15.59
CA GLY A 413 1.22 -11.94 -14.72
C GLY A 413 -0.18 -12.18 -15.30
N GLN A 414 -1.00 -12.95 -14.57
CA GLN A 414 -2.37 -13.33 -14.95
C GLN A 414 -3.43 -12.44 -14.28
N TYR A 415 -3.10 -11.82 -13.15
CA TYR A 415 -4.01 -11.00 -12.34
C TYR A 415 -3.33 -9.68 -11.96
N ALA A 416 -4.09 -8.58 -11.88
CA ALA A 416 -3.55 -7.26 -11.57
C ALA A 416 -3.32 -7.05 -10.07
N ASN A 417 -4.15 -7.67 -9.23
CA ASN A 417 -4.09 -7.61 -7.77
C ASN A 417 -4.27 -9.00 -7.13
N VAL A 418 -4.00 -9.10 -5.84
CA VAL A 418 -3.98 -10.37 -5.09
C VAL A 418 -5.40 -10.87 -4.82
N SER A 419 -6.34 -9.97 -4.56
CA SER A 419 -7.77 -10.29 -4.38
C SER A 419 -8.37 -11.01 -5.60
N GLN A 420 -8.07 -10.56 -6.82
CA GLN A 420 -8.50 -11.21 -8.06
C GLN A 420 -7.95 -12.65 -8.19
N ALA A 421 -6.68 -12.86 -7.83
CA ALA A 421 -6.09 -14.20 -7.84
C ALA A 421 -6.74 -15.10 -6.77
N ILE A 422 -6.98 -14.58 -5.55
CA ILE A 422 -7.70 -15.32 -4.49
C ILE A 422 -9.13 -15.65 -4.91
N ALA A 423 -9.82 -14.77 -5.63
CA ALA A 423 -11.17 -15.02 -6.15
C ALA A 423 -11.20 -16.05 -7.30
N ALA A 424 -10.13 -16.12 -8.10
CA ALA A 424 -10.00 -17.10 -9.20
C ALA A 424 -9.57 -18.51 -8.74
N LEU A 425 -9.10 -18.65 -7.50
CA LEU A 425 -8.65 -19.92 -6.92
C LEU A 425 -9.83 -20.91 -6.70
N PRO A 426 -9.87 -22.09 -7.36
CA PRO A 426 -11.01 -23.01 -7.27
C PRO A 426 -11.31 -23.54 -5.86
N ASN A 427 -12.56 -23.47 -5.40
CA ASN A 427 -12.96 -23.94 -4.07
C ASN A 427 -13.19 -25.47 -4.03
N ASP A 428 -12.16 -26.24 -4.38
CA ASP A 428 -12.16 -27.70 -4.58
C ASP A 428 -11.47 -28.50 -3.46
N GLY A 429 -10.91 -27.81 -2.46
CA GLY A 429 -10.14 -28.40 -1.36
C GLY A 429 -8.67 -28.69 -1.69
N GLN A 430 -8.19 -28.48 -2.92
CA GLN A 430 -6.80 -28.71 -3.33
C GLN A 430 -5.87 -27.56 -2.87
N ALA A 431 -4.56 -27.82 -2.91
CA ALA A 431 -3.55 -26.81 -2.59
C ALA A 431 -3.21 -25.95 -3.81
N TYR A 432 -3.14 -24.63 -3.64
CA TYR A 432 -2.76 -23.67 -4.68
C TYR A 432 -1.82 -22.59 -4.15
N THR A 433 -1.04 -22.01 -5.06
CA THR A 433 -0.11 -20.90 -4.83
C THR A 433 -0.53 -19.68 -5.64
N ILE A 434 -0.28 -18.50 -5.09
CA ILE A 434 -0.30 -17.21 -5.79
C ILE A 434 1.11 -16.63 -5.64
N TYR A 435 1.84 -16.52 -6.75
CA TYR A 435 3.11 -15.81 -6.80
C TYR A 435 2.83 -14.34 -7.12
N ILE A 436 3.33 -13.42 -6.30
CA ILE A 436 3.04 -11.98 -6.39
C ILE A 436 4.33 -11.28 -6.77
N LYS A 437 4.33 -10.54 -7.88
CA LYS A 437 5.50 -9.81 -8.36
C LYS A 437 5.76 -8.53 -7.60
N ALA A 438 6.99 -8.03 -7.70
CA ALA A 438 7.44 -6.80 -7.05
C ALA A 438 6.49 -5.62 -7.35
N GLY A 439 6.09 -4.90 -6.29
CA GLY A 439 5.11 -3.82 -6.37
C GLY A 439 4.39 -3.54 -5.04
N THR A 440 3.60 -2.46 -5.04
CA THR A 440 2.81 -2.03 -3.88
C THR A 440 1.32 -2.11 -4.21
N TYR A 441 0.63 -3.02 -3.53
CA TYR A 441 -0.76 -3.40 -3.74
C TYR A 441 -1.64 -2.76 -2.66
N THR A 442 -2.36 -1.69 -3.00
CA THR A 442 -3.30 -1.04 -2.08
C THR A 442 -4.65 -1.78 -2.10
N GLU A 443 -4.79 -2.82 -1.28
CA GLU A 443 -5.99 -3.67 -1.21
C GLU A 443 -6.14 -4.35 0.17
N GLN A 444 -7.37 -4.70 0.53
CA GLN A 444 -7.70 -5.51 1.71
C GLN A 444 -8.05 -6.92 1.26
N ILE A 445 -7.31 -7.95 1.72
CA ILE A 445 -7.40 -9.31 1.18
C ILE A 445 -8.03 -10.31 2.16
N SER A 446 -8.95 -11.13 1.63
CA SER A 446 -9.78 -12.07 2.39
C SER A 446 -9.56 -13.51 1.91
N ILE A 447 -9.18 -14.43 2.81
CA ILE A 447 -8.96 -15.85 2.48
C ILE A 447 -9.92 -16.74 3.28
N THR A 448 -10.99 -17.18 2.60
CA THR A 448 -12.04 -18.05 3.16
C THR A 448 -12.21 -19.39 2.45
N ARG A 449 -11.61 -19.58 1.26
CA ARG A 449 -11.74 -20.83 0.49
C ARG A 449 -11.13 -22.05 1.20
N ALA A 450 -11.68 -23.23 0.93
CA ALA A 450 -11.14 -24.51 1.40
C ALA A 450 -9.87 -24.90 0.63
N GLY A 451 -9.04 -25.79 1.19
CA GLY A 451 -7.75 -26.20 0.61
C GLY A 451 -6.60 -25.20 0.83
N LYS A 452 -5.35 -25.69 0.90
CA LYS A 452 -4.18 -24.88 1.31
C LYS A 452 -3.94 -23.73 0.32
N VAL A 453 -3.89 -22.51 0.82
CA VAL A 453 -3.48 -21.33 0.02
C VAL A 453 -2.05 -20.97 0.38
N THR A 454 -1.24 -20.67 -0.62
CA THR A 454 0.12 -20.12 -0.45
C THR A 454 0.21 -18.78 -1.16
N LEU A 455 0.59 -17.71 -0.45
CA LEU A 455 1.01 -16.45 -1.06
C LEU A 455 2.54 -16.37 -1.00
N ARG A 456 3.23 -16.14 -2.12
CA ARG A 456 4.69 -15.96 -2.16
C ARG A 456 5.02 -14.68 -2.92
N GLY A 457 5.59 -13.70 -2.22
CA GLY A 457 6.06 -12.46 -2.81
C GLY A 457 7.42 -12.65 -3.50
N GLU A 458 7.66 -11.84 -4.53
CA GLU A 458 8.96 -11.63 -5.12
C GLU A 458 9.90 -10.90 -4.15
N THR A 459 11.14 -11.34 -4.09
CA THR A 459 12.15 -10.92 -3.11
C THR A 459 13.55 -11.03 -3.71
N SER A 460 14.50 -10.20 -3.25
CA SER A 460 15.92 -10.38 -3.54
C SER A 460 16.57 -11.51 -2.73
N PHE A 461 15.91 -12.00 -1.65
CA PHE A 461 16.38 -13.10 -0.81
C PHE A 461 15.20 -13.81 -0.12
N GLU A 462 15.06 -15.12 -0.30
CA GLU A 462 13.93 -15.85 0.31
C GLU A 462 14.01 -15.84 1.84
N ASN A 463 12.85 -15.80 2.50
CA ASN A 463 12.68 -15.82 3.95
C ASN A 463 13.39 -14.69 4.76
N ASP A 464 13.89 -13.62 4.12
CA ASP A 464 14.32 -12.40 4.80
C ASP A 464 13.37 -11.23 4.51
N TYR A 465 12.76 -10.67 5.56
CA TYR A 465 11.77 -9.60 5.43
C TYR A 465 12.34 -8.29 4.89
N THR A 466 13.64 -8.04 5.05
CA THR A 466 14.31 -6.81 4.57
C THR A 466 14.48 -6.78 3.06
N GLN A 467 14.34 -7.94 2.41
CA GLN A 467 14.57 -8.15 0.97
C GLN A 467 13.26 -8.28 0.16
N ASN A 468 12.12 -8.19 0.84
CA ASN A 468 10.78 -8.25 0.25
C ASN A 468 10.54 -7.11 -0.75
N LEU A 469 10.20 -7.47 -1.99
CA LEU A 469 9.84 -6.50 -3.04
C LEU A 469 8.32 -6.34 -3.19
N VAL A 470 7.53 -7.03 -2.37
CA VAL A 470 6.06 -6.99 -2.36
C VAL A 470 5.54 -6.36 -1.08
N THR A 471 4.76 -5.29 -1.23
CA THR A 471 3.99 -4.68 -0.14
C THR A 471 2.50 -4.74 -0.48
N ILE A 472 1.69 -5.24 0.44
CA ILE A 472 0.23 -5.16 0.42
C ILE A 472 -0.15 -4.20 1.55
N GLN A 473 -0.96 -3.19 1.26
CA GLN A 473 -1.26 -2.11 2.20
C GLN A 473 -2.74 -1.71 2.18
N PHE A 474 -3.25 -1.32 3.34
CA PHE A 474 -4.62 -0.81 3.48
C PHE A 474 -4.64 0.25 4.60
N SER A 475 -5.63 1.15 4.58
CA SER A 475 -5.64 2.33 5.46
C SER A 475 -6.94 2.43 6.25
N TYR A 476 -7.16 1.51 7.20
CA TYR A 476 -8.37 1.49 8.01
C TYR A 476 -8.09 1.18 9.49
N GLY A 477 -8.79 1.90 10.36
CA GLY A 477 -8.65 1.82 11.81
C GLY A 477 -9.92 2.26 12.51
N VAL A 478 -10.22 1.65 13.66
CA VAL A 478 -11.46 1.87 14.43
C VAL A 478 -11.16 2.00 15.91
N LEU A 479 -11.95 2.80 16.64
CA LEU A 479 -11.83 2.84 18.10
C LEU A 479 -12.12 1.45 18.68
N THR A 480 -11.25 0.92 19.53
CA THR A 480 -11.43 -0.41 20.15
C THR A 480 -12.72 -0.51 20.98
N SER A 481 -13.20 0.61 21.52
CA SER A 481 -14.50 0.71 22.17
C SER A 481 -15.70 0.50 21.23
N ALA A 482 -15.50 0.42 19.91
CA ALA A 482 -16.53 0.08 18.94
C ALA A 482 -16.67 -1.45 18.74
N GLY A 483 -15.66 -2.25 19.10
CA GLY A 483 -15.67 -3.70 18.93
C GLY A 483 -15.84 -4.14 17.47
N GLN A 484 -15.00 -3.58 16.58
CA GLN A 484 -15.03 -3.83 15.13
C GLN A 484 -13.60 -4.11 14.60
N ASP A 485 -12.70 -4.54 15.47
CA ASP A 485 -11.26 -4.48 15.24
C ASP A 485 -10.84 -5.42 14.10
N GLU A 486 -11.52 -6.57 13.97
CA GLU A 486 -11.39 -7.54 12.87
C GLU A 486 -11.83 -7.02 11.48
N SER A 487 -12.37 -5.80 11.37
CA SER A 487 -12.65 -5.14 10.08
C SER A 487 -11.45 -4.36 9.53
N THR A 488 -10.44 -4.08 10.36
CA THR A 488 -9.22 -3.33 10.00
C THR A 488 -8.04 -4.09 9.36
N PRO A 489 -7.90 -5.44 9.41
CA PRO A 489 -6.74 -6.15 8.86
C PRO A 489 -6.49 -5.89 7.38
N VAL A 490 -5.22 -5.71 6.98
CA VAL A 490 -4.82 -5.73 5.56
C VAL A 490 -5.02 -7.13 4.96
N ILE A 491 -4.66 -8.17 5.70
CA ILE A 491 -4.98 -9.58 5.39
C ILE A 491 -5.82 -10.21 6.49
N TYR A 492 -6.95 -10.82 6.14
CA TYR A 492 -7.67 -11.69 7.06
C TYR A 492 -7.95 -13.07 6.44
N ALA A 493 -7.61 -14.12 7.17
CA ALA A 493 -7.83 -15.50 6.75
C ALA A 493 -8.68 -16.25 7.78
N LYS A 494 -9.84 -16.76 7.35
CA LYS A 494 -10.83 -17.40 8.22
C LYS A 494 -11.07 -18.84 7.78
N LYS A 495 -10.06 -19.68 7.98
CA LYS A 495 -10.02 -21.08 7.53
C LYS A 495 -10.45 -22.05 8.64
N THR A 496 -11.66 -22.60 8.51
CA THR A 496 -12.23 -23.58 9.45
C THR A 496 -11.99 -25.03 9.06
N ASP A 497 -11.45 -25.29 7.86
CA ASP A 497 -11.27 -26.63 7.28
C ASP A 497 -9.94 -27.32 7.66
N GLY A 498 -9.03 -26.61 8.34
CA GLY A 498 -7.71 -27.12 8.74
C GLY A 498 -6.69 -27.26 7.61
N SER A 499 -6.99 -26.84 6.38
CA SER A 499 -6.10 -26.99 5.22
C SER A 499 -4.90 -26.03 5.23
N GLY A 500 -4.93 -25.01 6.08
CA GLY A 500 -3.79 -24.14 6.34
C GLY A 500 -3.55 -23.01 5.33
N LEU A 501 -2.62 -22.14 5.70
CA LEU A 501 -2.19 -20.97 4.94
C LEU A 501 -0.67 -20.89 5.01
N ALA A 502 -0.01 -20.53 3.92
CA ALA A 502 1.42 -20.20 3.94
C ALA A 502 1.64 -18.82 3.30
N LEU A 503 2.40 -17.97 3.97
CA LEU A 503 2.79 -16.63 3.51
C LEU A 503 4.31 -16.59 3.42
N TYR A 504 4.85 -16.08 2.33
CA TYR A 504 6.30 -15.92 2.12
C TYR A 504 6.59 -14.52 1.58
N ASN A 505 7.56 -13.83 2.17
CA ASN A 505 8.19 -12.62 1.61
C ASN A 505 7.24 -11.50 1.16
N ILE A 506 6.24 -11.18 1.99
CA ILE A 506 5.27 -10.09 1.74
C ILE A 506 5.23 -9.16 2.96
N ASN A 507 5.22 -7.84 2.71
CA ASN A 507 4.97 -6.84 3.74
C ASN A 507 3.47 -6.52 3.79
N PHE A 508 2.82 -6.70 4.93
CA PHE A 508 1.44 -6.30 5.20
C PHE A 508 1.45 -5.04 6.06
N VAL A 509 0.98 -3.92 5.53
CA VAL A 509 1.15 -2.59 6.15
C VAL A 509 -0.21 -1.90 6.31
N ASN A 510 -0.67 -1.72 7.55
CA ASN A 510 -1.80 -0.86 7.82
C ASN A 510 -1.31 0.59 7.95
N THR A 511 -1.64 1.43 6.98
CA THR A 511 -1.16 2.81 6.89
C THR A 511 -2.07 3.81 7.63
N TYR A 512 -3.05 3.33 8.41
CA TYR A 512 -3.92 4.20 9.19
C TYR A 512 -3.09 4.97 10.26
N PRO A 513 -3.21 6.31 10.37
CA PRO A 513 -2.38 7.10 11.29
C PRO A 513 -2.54 6.69 12.76
N GLN A 514 -1.42 6.69 13.51
CA GLN A 514 -1.45 6.36 14.93
C GLN A 514 -2.42 7.26 15.70
N THR A 515 -3.45 6.64 16.29
CA THR A 515 -4.53 7.33 16.98
C THR A 515 -4.82 6.60 18.29
N THR A 516 -5.02 7.34 19.38
CA THR A 516 -5.24 6.76 20.72
C THR A 516 -6.44 5.81 20.74
N ASN A 517 -6.30 4.65 21.38
CA ASN A 517 -7.35 3.62 21.51
C ASN A 517 -7.94 3.15 20.17
N THR A 518 -7.16 3.14 19.10
CA THR A 518 -7.64 2.84 17.73
C THR A 518 -6.91 1.64 17.15
N ALA A 519 -7.61 0.51 17.02
CA ALA A 519 -7.10 -0.69 16.37
C ALA A 519 -6.81 -0.41 14.90
N ALA A 520 -5.66 -0.87 14.41
CA ALA A 520 -5.22 -0.76 13.02
C ALA A 520 -4.42 -2.01 12.64
N LEU A 521 -5.13 -3.12 12.43
CA LEU A 521 -4.53 -4.44 12.22
C LEU A 521 -3.79 -4.51 10.88
N ALA A 522 -2.58 -5.07 10.87
CA ALA A 522 -1.97 -5.60 9.65
C ALA A 522 -2.61 -6.93 9.26
N ALA A 523 -2.93 -7.80 10.24
CA ALA A 523 -3.40 -9.14 9.96
C ALA A 523 -4.34 -9.76 11.02
N ASP A 524 -5.23 -10.65 10.57
CA ASP A 524 -6.11 -11.48 11.40
C ASP A 524 -6.17 -12.93 10.89
N PHE A 525 -5.64 -13.86 11.68
CA PHE A 525 -5.51 -15.26 11.31
C PHE A 525 -6.36 -16.17 12.19
N TYR A 526 -7.37 -16.81 11.60
CA TYR A 526 -8.17 -17.87 12.21
C TYR A 526 -8.01 -19.15 11.39
N GLY A 527 -7.44 -20.20 12.00
CA GLY A 527 -7.35 -21.53 11.42
C GLY A 527 -6.15 -22.33 11.94
N SER A 528 -6.22 -23.65 11.84
CA SER A 528 -5.05 -24.50 12.03
C SER A 528 -4.11 -24.43 10.83
N ASN A 529 -2.83 -24.67 11.08
CA ASN A 529 -1.79 -24.84 10.07
C ASN A 529 -1.52 -23.57 9.24
N MET A 530 -1.52 -22.40 9.88
CA MET A 530 -1.07 -21.14 9.30
C MET A 530 0.42 -20.95 9.54
N ALA A 531 1.18 -20.57 8.51
CA ALA A 531 2.57 -20.13 8.67
C ALA A 531 2.91 -18.89 7.84
N ALA A 532 3.86 -18.09 8.33
CA ALA A 532 4.47 -16.96 7.63
C ALA A 532 6.00 -17.03 7.71
N TYR A 533 6.67 -16.70 6.62
CA TYR A 533 8.12 -16.87 6.40
C TYR A 533 8.69 -15.60 5.75
N GLY A 534 9.56 -14.86 6.44
CA GLY A 534 10.11 -13.61 5.89
C GLY A 534 9.08 -12.50 5.66
N CYS A 535 7.91 -12.53 6.32
CA CYS A 535 6.86 -11.51 6.12
C CYS A 535 7.01 -10.33 7.08
N SER A 536 6.56 -9.14 6.68
CA SER A 536 6.39 -7.99 7.60
C SER A 536 4.92 -7.79 7.95
N PHE A 537 4.63 -7.40 9.19
CA PHE A 537 3.29 -7.05 9.68
C PHE A 537 3.38 -5.73 10.46
N ILE A 538 2.97 -4.63 9.84
CA ILE A 538 3.20 -3.26 10.33
C ILE A 538 1.86 -2.56 10.58
N GLY A 539 1.70 -2.02 11.79
CA GLY A 539 0.51 -1.29 12.21
C GLY A 539 0.77 -0.53 13.51
N TYR A 540 -0.29 -0.20 14.25
CA TYR A 540 -0.18 0.56 15.50
C TYR A 540 -0.72 -0.20 16.70
N GLN A 541 -1.96 0.04 17.11
CA GLN A 541 -2.58 -0.76 18.15
C GLN A 541 -3.18 -2.03 17.52
N ASP A 542 -3.03 -3.15 18.22
CA ASP A 542 -3.63 -4.44 17.92
C ASP A 542 -3.12 -5.12 16.61
N THR A 543 -1.98 -4.70 16.05
CA THR A 543 -1.45 -5.05 14.71
C THR A 543 -1.70 -6.49 14.22
N LEU A 544 -1.34 -7.50 15.01
CA LEU A 544 -1.45 -8.91 14.64
C LEU A 544 -2.46 -9.63 15.55
N LEU A 545 -3.66 -9.83 15.03
CA LEU A 545 -4.66 -10.69 15.63
C LEU A 545 -4.36 -12.16 15.26
N ALA A 546 -3.54 -12.80 16.09
CA ALA A 546 -3.30 -14.24 16.08
C ALA A 546 -4.54 -14.97 16.67
N ASN A 547 -5.67 -14.86 15.96
CA ASN A 547 -7.04 -15.08 16.42
C ASN A 547 -7.23 -16.47 17.05
N LYS A 548 -7.08 -17.54 16.26
CA LYS A 548 -7.33 -18.91 16.71
C LYS A 548 -6.63 -19.96 15.84
N GLY A 549 -6.39 -21.14 16.41
CA GLY A 549 -5.78 -22.29 15.74
C GLY A 549 -4.28 -22.39 16.03
N THR A 550 -3.53 -22.99 15.11
CA THR A 550 -2.08 -23.25 15.23
C THR A 550 -1.33 -22.43 14.20
N GLN A 551 -0.41 -21.59 14.64
CA GLN A 551 0.21 -20.54 13.82
C GLN A 551 1.74 -20.50 14.03
N VAL A 552 2.51 -20.35 12.95
CA VAL A 552 3.98 -20.24 13.02
C VAL A 552 4.49 -19.05 12.21
N PHE A 553 5.15 -18.12 12.86
CA PHE A 553 5.82 -16.98 12.23
C PHE A 553 7.32 -17.24 12.31
N SER A 554 8.00 -17.23 11.17
CA SER A 554 9.43 -17.51 11.05
C SER A 554 10.10 -16.38 10.29
N ASN A 555 11.15 -15.80 10.86
CA ASN A 555 11.92 -14.73 10.21
C ASN A 555 11.07 -13.51 9.79
N CYS A 556 9.99 -13.25 10.53
CA CYS A 556 9.07 -12.14 10.25
C CYS A 556 9.46 -10.86 10.99
N TYR A 557 9.07 -9.70 10.45
CA TYR A 557 9.02 -8.43 11.17
C TYR A 557 7.58 -8.17 11.64
N ILE A 558 7.39 -7.76 12.89
CA ILE A 558 6.08 -7.41 13.45
C ILE A 558 6.22 -6.11 14.25
N GLU A 559 5.45 -5.08 13.90
CA GLU A 559 5.53 -3.75 14.50
C GLU A 559 4.20 -3.26 15.09
N GLY A 560 4.26 -2.64 16.27
CA GLY A 560 3.12 -1.94 16.83
C GLY A 560 3.36 -1.30 18.19
N SER A 561 2.27 -0.95 18.87
CA SER A 561 2.25 -0.16 20.10
C SER A 561 1.50 -0.89 21.21
N VAL A 562 0.19 -0.73 21.34
CA VAL A 562 -0.62 -1.43 22.34
C VAL A 562 -1.06 -2.79 21.79
N ASP A 563 -0.88 -3.85 22.59
CA ASP A 563 -1.37 -5.22 22.38
C ASP A 563 -1.16 -5.78 20.96
N TYR A 564 -0.03 -5.45 20.35
CA TYR A 564 0.15 -5.62 18.91
C TYR A 564 0.35 -7.08 18.43
N ILE A 565 0.38 -8.06 19.36
CA ILE A 565 0.24 -9.48 19.10
C ILE A 565 -0.80 -10.05 20.09
N TRP A 566 -2.03 -10.32 19.63
CA TRP A 566 -3.16 -10.64 20.51
C TRP A 566 -4.11 -11.70 19.95
N GLY A 567 -5.00 -12.21 20.81
CA GLY A 567 -5.97 -13.27 20.47
C GLY A 567 -5.76 -14.58 21.26
N PHE A 568 -6.27 -15.69 20.71
CA PHE A 568 -6.43 -16.97 21.40
C PHE A 568 -5.56 -18.12 20.82
N SER A 569 -4.91 -17.94 19.67
CA SER A 569 -4.18 -19.03 18.99
C SER A 569 -3.04 -19.66 19.81
N THR A 570 -2.65 -20.87 19.42
CA THR A 570 -1.37 -21.50 19.77
C THR A 570 -0.37 -21.03 18.73
N ALA A 571 0.38 -19.96 19.03
CA ALA A 571 1.32 -19.36 18.10
C ALA A 571 2.78 -19.59 18.50
N TYR A 572 3.64 -19.77 17.51
CA TYR A 572 5.09 -19.85 17.64
C TYR A 572 5.73 -18.75 16.78
N PHE A 573 6.58 -17.93 17.38
CA PHE A 573 7.38 -16.92 16.69
C PHE A 573 8.85 -17.37 16.81
N HIS A 574 9.54 -17.54 15.68
CA HIS A 574 10.91 -18.03 15.63
C HIS A 574 11.78 -17.12 14.76
N GLN A 575 12.90 -16.64 15.28
CA GLN A 575 13.82 -15.74 14.54
C GLN A 575 13.16 -14.45 14.01
N CYS A 576 12.08 -14.00 14.66
CA CYS A 576 11.34 -12.79 14.28
C CYS A 576 11.94 -11.52 14.91
N TYR A 577 11.87 -10.40 14.19
CA TYR A 577 12.03 -9.06 14.73
C TYR A 577 10.68 -8.53 15.20
N ILE A 578 10.59 -8.08 16.46
CA ILE A 578 9.34 -7.66 17.10
C ILE A 578 9.57 -6.25 17.65
N ALA A 579 8.95 -5.25 17.03
CA ALA A 579 9.31 -3.84 17.16
C ALA A 579 8.20 -2.99 17.81
N ALA A 580 8.48 -2.42 18.98
CA ALA A 580 7.62 -1.42 19.59
C ALA A 580 7.80 -0.05 18.93
N ASN A 581 6.75 0.55 18.38
CA ASN A 581 6.81 1.87 17.72
C ASN A 581 6.37 3.05 18.60
N THR A 582 6.11 2.82 19.90
CA THR A 582 5.75 3.86 20.88
C THR A 582 6.06 3.45 22.32
N ALA A 583 6.55 4.39 23.14
CA ALA A 583 6.76 4.16 24.57
C ALA A 583 5.43 3.90 25.32
N GLY A 584 5.42 2.89 26.19
CA GLY A 584 4.20 2.38 26.83
C GLY A 584 3.57 1.18 26.09
N ALA A 585 4.23 0.68 25.05
CA ALA A 585 3.79 -0.47 24.27
C ALA A 585 3.59 -1.76 25.09
N CYS A 586 2.79 -2.67 24.56
CA CYS A 586 2.58 -4.01 25.09
C CYS A 586 2.63 -5.01 23.93
N ILE A 587 3.54 -5.98 24.01
CA ILE A 587 3.79 -6.92 22.91
C ILE A 587 2.67 -7.96 22.82
N ALA A 588 2.44 -8.74 23.88
CA ALA A 588 1.51 -9.86 23.87
C ALA A 588 0.23 -9.63 24.72
N ALA A 589 -0.95 -9.84 24.13
CA ALA A 589 -2.24 -9.82 24.83
C ALA A 589 -3.06 -11.10 24.54
N GLN A 590 -2.66 -12.19 25.19
CA GLN A 590 -3.19 -13.53 24.90
C GLN A 590 -4.42 -13.86 25.78
N SER A 591 -5.48 -14.40 25.17
CA SER A 591 -6.83 -14.50 25.76
C SER A 591 -7.27 -15.90 26.24
N ARG A 592 -6.33 -16.81 26.51
CA ARG A 592 -6.63 -18.17 26.99
C ARG A 592 -7.47 -18.16 28.27
N SER A 593 -8.65 -18.79 28.19
CA SER A 593 -9.75 -18.62 29.14
C SER A 593 -9.88 -19.71 30.22
N SER A 594 -9.17 -20.82 30.11
CA SER A 594 -9.15 -21.88 31.14
C SER A 594 -7.83 -22.67 31.13
N SER A 595 -7.59 -23.42 32.21
CA SER A 595 -6.47 -24.36 32.32
C SER A 595 -6.53 -25.53 31.31
N THR A 596 -7.70 -25.82 30.74
CA THR A 596 -7.95 -26.88 29.75
C THR A 596 -8.07 -26.37 28.32
N ALA A 597 -8.11 -25.04 28.11
CA ALA A 597 -8.08 -24.44 26.80
C ALA A 597 -6.70 -24.65 26.12
N ALA A 598 -6.70 -24.78 24.79
CA ALA A 598 -5.51 -24.57 23.98
C ALA A 598 -5.18 -23.05 23.90
N GLY A 599 -4.11 -22.71 23.19
CA GLY A 599 -3.67 -21.33 23.00
C GLY A 599 -2.49 -20.92 23.88
N GLY A 600 -1.79 -19.89 23.44
CA GLY A 600 -0.60 -19.33 24.09
C GLY A 600 0.48 -19.01 23.06
N TYR A 601 1.36 -18.07 23.40
CA TYR A 601 2.42 -17.61 22.49
C TYR A 601 3.79 -18.03 23.00
N VAL A 602 4.64 -18.51 22.09
CA VAL A 602 6.06 -18.73 22.34
C VAL A 602 6.86 -17.88 21.36
N PHE A 603 7.79 -17.09 21.88
CA PHE A 603 8.76 -16.31 21.14
C PHE A 603 10.14 -16.93 21.36
N ASP A 604 10.62 -17.70 20.39
CA ASP A 604 11.91 -18.39 20.45
C ASP A 604 12.94 -17.70 19.54
N SER A 605 14.15 -17.46 20.07
CA SER A 605 15.28 -16.92 19.28
C SER A 605 14.96 -15.59 18.57
N CYS A 606 14.02 -14.79 19.10
CA CYS A 606 13.53 -13.56 18.50
C CYS A 606 14.27 -12.31 19.02
N TYR A 607 14.12 -11.19 18.31
CA TYR A 607 14.70 -9.89 18.65
C TYR A 607 13.61 -8.89 19.03
N MET A 608 13.45 -8.63 20.34
CA MET A 608 12.49 -7.65 20.86
C MET A 608 13.14 -6.27 20.91
N THR A 609 12.66 -5.36 20.07
CA THR A 609 13.28 -4.07 19.75
C THR A 609 12.24 -2.96 19.69
N TYR A 610 12.68 -1.75 19.34
CA TYR A 610 11.84 -0.58 19.17
C TYR A 610 12.24 0.18 17.89
N THR A 611 11.32 0.97 17.33
CA THR A 611 11.58 1.81 16.14
C THR A 611 12.00 3.22 16.55
N ASN A 612 12.42 4.04 15.56
CA ASN A 612 12.79 5.44 15.81
C ASN A 612 11.62 6.29 16.36
N SER A 613 10.36 5.93 16.10
CA SER A 613 9.18 6.64 16.65
C SER A 613 8.90 6.33 18.13
N TYR A 614 9.59 5.37 18.72
CA TYR A 614 9.48 5.04 20.15
C TYR A 614 9.83 6.22 21.07
N GLY A 615 10.70 7.13 20.61
CA GLY A 615 11.23 8.25 21.39
C GLY A 615 12.37 7.85 22.33
N THR A 616 12.72 8.75 23.24
CA THR A 616 13.94 8.68 24.06
C THR A 616 13.76 8.02 25.42
N THR A 617 12.53 7.69 25.83
CA THR A 617 12.19 7.19 27.18
C THR A 617 12.05 5.67 27.17
N PHE A 618 13.16 4.97 27.41
CA PHE A 618 13.22 3.51 27.47
C PHE A 618 12.66 2.93 28.79
N GLY A 619 12.54 1.59 28.86
CA GLY A 619 11.97 0.89 30.02
C GLY A 619 10.43 0.97 30.13
N GLN A 620 9.72 1.29 29.06
CA GLN A 620 8.27 1.54 29.07
C GLN A 620 7.43 0.43 28.40
N THR A 621 8.05 -0.51 27.68
CA THR A 621 7.34 -1.61 26.99
C THR A 621 7.15 -2.83 27.89
N TYR A 622 5.97 -3.45 27.85
CA TYR A 622 5.73 -4.74 28.49
C TYR A 622 5.76 -5.89 27.47
N LEU A 623 6.41 -6.99 27.85
CA LEU A 623 6.38 -8.29 27.15
C LEU A 623 4.95 -8.82 26.99
N GLY A 624 4.04 -8.45 27.88
CA GLY A 624 2.62 -8.70 27.70
C GLY A 624 1.75 -8.30 28.88
N ARG A 625 0.43 -8.49 28.69
CA ARG A 625 -0.61 -8.38 29.73
C ARG A 625 -1.73 -9.40 29.51
N PRO A 626 -2.37 -9.90 30.59
CA PRO A 626 -3.23 -11.07 30.50
C PRO A 626 -4.66 -10.71 30.11
N TYR A 627 -4.95 -10.66 28.80
CA TYR A 627 -6.31 -10.40 28.29
C TYR A 627 -7.34 -11.44 28.78
N SER A 628 -6.92 -12.63 29.19
CA SER A 628 -7.73 -13.53 30.03
C SER A 628 -6.91 -14.23 31.13
N GLN A 629 -7.59 -14.81 32.13
CA GLN A 629 -6.98 -15.25 33.40
C GLN A 629 -5.95 -16.37 33.27
N TYR A 630 -5.98 -17.16 32.19
CA TYR A 630 -5.07 -18.30 31.95
C TYR A 630 -4.09 -18.03 30.80
N SER A 631 -3.83 -16.74 30.51
CA SER A 631 -2.95 -16.24 29.46
C SER A 631 -1.57 -16.93 29.49
N ILE A 632 -1.09 -17.39 28.33
CA ILE A 632 0.26 -17.97 28.19
C ILE A 632 1.06 -17.14 27.19
N ALA A 633 2.24 -16.69 27.63
CA ALA A 633 3.23 -16.05 26.80
C ALA A 633 4.62 -16.43 27.34
N VAL A 634 5.47 -17.02 26.49
CA VAL A 634 6.83 -17.45 26.85
C VAL A 634 7.83 -16.82 25.90
N TYR A 635 8.83 -16.11 26.44
CA TYR A 635 9.95 -15.58 25.69
C TYR A 635 11.19 -16.42 26.01
N MET A 636 11.75 -17.10 25.01
CA MET A 636 12.89 -18.00 25.19
C MET A 636 14.00 -17.79 24.16
N ASN A 637 15.25 -17.98 24.59
CA ASN A 637 16.46 -17.82 23.77
C ASN A 637 16.58 -16.45 23.04
N SER A 638 15.76 -15.47 23.44
CA SER A 638 15.50 -14.24 22.69
C SER A 638 16.32 -13.08 23.24
N TYR A 639 16.61 -12.08 22.41
CA TYR A 639 17.20 -10.82 22.88
C TYR A 639 16.09 -9.82 23.23
N LEU A 640 16.18 -9.22 24.42
CA LEU A 640 15.26 -8.22 24.95
C LEU A 640 16.00 -6.88 25.10
N ASP A 641 15.69 -5.89 24.26
CA ASP A 641 16.37 -4.59 24.33
C ASP A 641 15.84 -3.66 25.43
N LYS A 642 16.60 -2.61 25.75
CA LYS A 642 16.42 -1.67 26.89
C LYS A 642 15.05 -0.99 27.00
N HIS A 643 14.24 -1.03 25.95
CA HIS A 643 12.87 -0.56 25.95
C HIS A 643 11.92 -1.38 26.86
N ILE A 644 12.25 -2.64 27.17
CA ILE A 644 11.46 -3.50 28.06
C ILE A 644 11.51 -2.98 29.50
N ASN A 645 10.34 -2.85 30.13
CA ASN A 645 10.16 -2.44 31.52
C ASN A 645 10.77 -3.47 32.49
N SER A 646 11.31 -3.02 33.63
CA SER A 646 11.92 -3.92 34.63
C SER A 646 10.97 -5.02 35.12
N ALA A 647 9.67 -4.70 35.27
CA ALA A 647 8.63 -5.65 35.64
C ALA A 647 8.40 -6.74 34.59
N GLY A 648 8.80 -6.50 33.33
CA GLY A 648 8.57 -7.35 32.16
C GLY A 648 7.11 -7.37 31.72
N TRP A 649 6.19 -7.53 32.67
CA TRP A 649 4.78 -7.86 32.44
C TRP A 649 3.88 -6.90 33.21
N SER A 650 2.73 -6.54 32.63
CA SER A 650 1.73 -5.69 33.29
C SER A 650 0.46 -6.48 33.62
N ILE A 651 -0.27 -6.00 34.65
CA ILE A 651 -1.62 -6.45 34.94
C ILE A 651 -2.57 -5.95 33.85
N TRP A 652 -3.67 -6.65 33.59
CA TRP A 652 -4.63 -6.20 32.57
C TRP A 652 -5.27 -4.84 32.94
N SER A 653 -5.72 -4.70 34.19
CA SER A 653 -6.18 -3.45 34.77
C SER A 653 -6.14 -3.50 36.31
N THR A 654 -6.31 -2.37 36.99
CA THR A 654 -6.38 -2.32 38.46
C THR A 654 -7.67 -2.93 39.03
N SER A 655 -8.77 -2.93 38.26
CA SER A 655 -10.05 -3.53 38.63
C SER A 655 -10.16 -5.02 38.27
N ALA A 656 -9.42 -5.46 37.25
CA ALA A 656 -9.27 -6.86 36.85
C ALA A 656 -7.79 -7.13 36.49
N PRO A 657 -6.95 -7.53 37.47
CA PRO A 657 -5.53 -7.78 37.23
C PRO A 657 -5.25 -8.99 36.33
N GLN A 658 -6.08 -10.04 36.47
CA GLN A 658 -6.09 -11.26 35.65
C GLN A 658 -4.80 -12.12 35.72
N THR A 659 -4.10 -12.08 36.86
CA THR A 659 -2.77 -12.65 37.08
C THR A 659 -2.70 -14.07 37.65
N ASP A 660 -3.78 -14.58 38.22
CA ASP A 660 -3.70 -15.67 39.20
C ASP A 660 -3.37 -17.06 38.60
N HIS A 661 -3.56 -17.22 37.29
CA HIS A 661 -3.37 -18.50 36.57
C HIS A 661 -2.61 -18.35 35.24
N VAL A 662 -1.90 -17.23 35.05
CA VAL A 662 -1.11 -16.97 33.84
C VAL A 662 0.15 -17.84 33.80
N THR A 663 0.70 -18.04 32.61
CA THR A 663 2.06 -18.58 32.44
C THR A 663 2.87 -17.60 31.60
N PHE A 664 3.40 -16.59 32.29
CA PHE A 664 4.28 -15.57 31.75
C PHE A 664 5.72 -15.98 32.01
N GLY A 665 6.31 -16.66 31.03
CA GLY A 665 7.58 -17.36 31.16
C GLY A 665 8.73 -16.66 30.45
N GLU A 666 9.92 -16.72 31.03
CA GLU A 666 11.17 -16.33 30.37
C GLU A 666 12.22 -17.44 30.53
N TYR A 667 13.01 -17.71 29.49
CA TYR A 667 14.08 -18.71 29.53
C TYR A 667 15.28 -18.31 28.66
N ASN A 668 16.50 -18.30 29.23
CA ASN A 668 17.74 -18.10 28.46
C ASN A 668 17.74 -16.82 27.57
N ASN A 669 16.99 -15.80 27.97
CA ASN A 669 16.95 -14.52 27.24
C ASN A 669 18.19 -13.67 27.52
N SER A 670 18.58 -12.84 26.56
CA SER A 670 19.75 -11.96 26.62
C SER A 670 19.38 -10.49 26.41
N GLY A 671 20.34 -9.58 26.60
CA GLY A 671 20.13 -8.14 26.47
C GLY A 671 19.73 -7.41 27.77
N PRO A 672 19.73 -6.07 27.76
CA PRO A 672 19.49 -5.26 28.95
C PRO A 672 18.02 -5.29 29.44
N GLY A 673 17.09 -5.72 28.60
CA GLY A 673 15.70 -5.99 28.96
C GLY A 673 15.45 -7.41 29.49
N ALA A 674 16.48 -8.27 29.59
CA ALA A 674 16.38 -9.66 30.04
C ALA A 674 15.88 -9.82 31.50
N TRP A 675 15.68 -11.08 31.91
CA TRP A 675 15.17 -11.41 33.25
C TRP A 675 16.00 -10.75 34.36
N SER A 676 15.30 -10.14 35.33
CA SER A 676 15.90 -9.57 36.53
C SER A 676 15.03 -9.84 37.76
N SER A 677 15.55 -9.56 38.96
CA SER A 677 14.76 -9.61 40.20
C SER A 677 13.70 -8.49 40.30
N GLY A 678 13.60 -7.60 39.31
CA GLY A 678 12.56 -6.57 39.23
C GLY A 678 11.27 -7.02 38.55
N ARG A 679 11.20 -8.27 38.07
CA ARG A 679 10.03 -8.83 37.37
C ARG A 679 8.79 -8.92 38.26
N ALA A 680 7.63 -8.80 37.64
CA ALA A 680 6.33 -8.91 38.31
C ALA A 680 6.17 -10.28 38.99
N SER A 681 5.49 -10.33 40.14
CA SER A 681 5.41 -11.52 41.00
C SER A 681 4.63 -12.71 40.43
N PHE A 682 4.02 -12.55 39.25
CA PHE A 682 3.32 -13.57 38.48
C PHE A 682 4.10 -14.01 37.23
N ALA A 683 5.30 -13.46 37.00
CA ALA A 683 6.23 -13.91 35.96
C ALA A 683 7.15 -15.02 36.49
N THR A 684 7.60 -15.93 35.62
CA THR A 684 8.41 -17.10 35.98
C THR A 684 9.65 -17.21 35.11
N ASN A 685 10.83 -17.28 35.72
CA ASN A 685 12.04 -17.74 35.05
C ASN A 685 11.99 -19.27 34.98
N LEU A 686 11.91 -19.83 33.79
CA LEU A 686 11.71 -21.26 33.57
C LEU A 686 13.03 -22.02 33.79
N THR A 687 12.95 -23.25 34.28
CA THR A 687 14.07 -24.20 34.19
C THR A 687 14.19 -24.74 32.76
N ALA A 688 15.33 -25.34 32.40
CA ALA A 688 15.49 -26.01 31.10
C ALA A 688 14.41 -27.10 30.87
N ASP A 689 14.09 -27.86 31.92
CA ASP A 689 13.04 -28.90 31.88
C ASP A 689 11.66 -28.29 31.62
N ALA A 690 11.33 -27.15 32.25
CA ALA A 690 10.08 -26.43 31.99
C ALA A 690 10.06 -25.78 30.59
N ALA A 691 11.19 -25.24 30.14
CA ALA A 691 11.35 -24.65 28.82
C ALA A 691 11.18 -25.67 27.68
N SER A 692 11.52 -26.95 27.92
CA SER A 692 11.42 -28.00 26.90
C SER A 692 10.00 -28.21 26.34
N ALA A 693 8.98 -27.93 27.15
CA ALA A 693 7.56 -27.96 26.75
C ALA A 693 7.20 -26.89 25.69
N TYR A 694 8.02 -25.85 25.55
CA TYR A 694 7.84 -24.73 24.62
C TYR A 694 8.80 -24.82 23.41
N THR A 695 9.41 -25.98 23.16
CA THR A 695 10.06 -26.26 21.86
C THR A 695 9.01 -26.44 20.77
N LEU A 696 9.32 -26.08 19.51
CA LEU A 696 8.37 -26.09 18.38
C LEU A 696 7.44 -27.32 18.35
N SER A 697 8.01 -28.53 18.27
CA SER A 697 7.25 -29.79 18.20
C SER A 697 6.49 -30.13 19.49
N SER A 698 6.92 -29.63 20.65
CA SER A 698 6.18 -29.79 21.91
C SER A 698 5.02 -28.80 22.02
N TRP A 699 5.15 -27.62 21.40
CA TRP A 699 4.16 -26.54 21.48
C TRP A 699 3.07 -26.65 20.41
N ILE A 700 3.44 -26.83 19.14
CA ILE A 700 2.47 -26.93 18.03
C ILE A 700 2.09 -28.39 17.69
N GLY A 701 2.81 -29.37 18.24
CA GLY A 701 2.61 -30.80 17.97
C GLY A 701 3.20 -31.22 16.63
N ASP A 702 2.33 -31.57 15.67
CA ASP A 702 2.74 -31.97 14.32
C ASP A 702 3.38 -30.80 13.58
N THR A 703 4.56 -31.04 12.99
CA THR A 703 5.34 -30.08 12.20
C THR A 703 5.30 -30.35 10.69
N THR A 704 4.68 -31.45 10.23
CA THR A 704 4.73 -31.90 8.83
C THR A 704 4.03 -30.99 7.82
N TRP A 705 3.24 -30.02 8.30
CA TRP A 705 2.55 -29.01 7.49
C TRP A 705 3.38 -27.73 7.23
N LEU A 706 4.51 -27.57 7.95
CA LEU A 706 5.48 -26.48 7.80
C LEU A 706 6.42 -26.71 6.62
N ASP A 707 6.94 -25.62 6.06
CA ASP A 707 8.15 -25.67 5.25
C ASP A 707 9.35 -25.58 6.19
N MET A 708 9.88 -26.75 6.57
CA MET A 708 11.06 -26.84 7.42
C MET A 708 12.34 -26.32 6.73
N THR A 709 12.33 -26.13 5.40
CA THR A 709 13.44 -25.50 4.66
C THR A 709 13.46 -24.01 4.93
N ALA A 710 12.31 -23.34 4.78
CA ALA A 710 12.15 -21.93 5.09
C ALA A 710 12.31 -21.65 6.60
N TYR A 711 11.74 -22.50 7.46
CA TYR A 711 11.89 -22.37 8.92
C TYR A 711 13.36 -22.43 9.38
N SER A 712 14.15 -23.32 8.78
CA SER A 712 15.57 -23.53 9.14
C SER A 712 16.54 -22.60 8.41
N TYR A 713 16.02 -21.67 7.60
CA TYR A 713 16.81 -20.75 6.80
C TYR A 713 17.38 -19.63 7.69
N VAL A 714 18.64 -19.25 7.45
CA VAL A 714 19.31 -18.19 8.23
C VAL A 714 19.10 -16.86 7.51
N PRO A 715 18.49 -15.85 8.16
CA PRO A 715 18.28 -14.53 7.56
C PRO A 715 19.61 -13.76 7.43
N SER A 716 19.62 -12.68 6.65
CA SER A 716 20.81 -11.83 6.49
C SER A 716 21.06 -10.88 7.68
N TYR A 717 20.05 -10.68 8.52
CA TYR A 717 20.08 -9.88 9.74
C TYR A 717 20.45 -10.71 10.99
N SER A 718 20.95 -10.05 12.05
CA SER A 718 21.39 -10.73 13.28
C SER A 718 20.42 -10.53 14.44
N LEU A 719 19.96 -11.63 15.04
CA LEU A 719 19.03 -11.64 16.17
C LEU A 719 19.72 -11.56 17.54
N THR A 720 21.06 -11.52 17.56
CA THR A 720 21.85 -11.29 18.78
C THR A 720 22.16 -9.81 18.92
N GLY A 721 21.46 -9.12 19.83
CA GLY A 721 21.69 -7.70 20.10
C GLY A 721 23.03 -7.38 20.76
N PRO A 722 23.30 -6.07 21.03
CA PRO A 722 24.59 -5.60 21.54
C PRO A 722 25.04 -6.36 22.80
N SER A 723 26.12 -7.13 22.63
CA SER A 723 26.64 -8.05 23.63
C SER A 723 27.15 -7.30 24.87
N THR A 724 26.39 -7.38 25.95
CA THR A 724 26.74 -6.82 27.27
C THR A 724 26.82 -7.97 28.28
N THR A 725 28.03 -8.35 28.69
CA THR A 725 28.26 -9.39 29.70
C THR A 725 28.72 -8.77 31.02
N PRO A 726 27.93 -8.83 32.10
CA PRO A 726 28.36 -8.36 33.42
C PRO A 726 29.42 -9.29 34.03
N THR A 727 30.53 -8.72 34.51
CA THR A 727 31.56 -9.46 35.25
C THR A 727 31.10 -9.84 36.67
N THR A 728 31.06 -11.13 36.97
CA THR A 728 31.22 -11.66 38.35
C THR A 728 32.16 -12.87 38.34
N THR A 729 32.84 -13.15 39.46
CA THR A 729 34.11 -13.91 39.45
C THR A 729 34.00 -15.28 40.13
N ALA A 730 34.31 -16.35 39.39
CA ALA A 730 34.73 -17.64 39.92
C ALA A 730 35.63 -18.37 38.90
N THR A 731 36.56 -19.20 39.36
CA THR A 731 37.63 -19.83 38.55
C THR A 731 38.00 -21.20 39.14
N PRO A 732 38.64 -22.14 38.40
CA PRO A 732 38.84 -22.21 36.95
C PRO A 732 38.42 -23.57 36.30
N SER A 733 38.30 -23.60 34.98
CA SER A 733 38.84 -24.69 34.16
C SER A 733 39.12 -24.22 32.73
N SER A 734 40.14 -24.77 32.08
CA SER A 734 40.56 -24.48 30.70
C SER A 734 39.52 -25.00 29.67
N THR A 735 39.33 -24.44 28.48
CA THR A 735 40.15 -23.51 27.65
C THR A 735 39.17 -22.75 26.71
N ALA A 736 39.47 -21.64 26.02
CA ALA A 736 40.73 -20.95 25.75
C ALA A 736 40.56 -19.41 25.68
N THR A 737 41.23 -18.74 24.74
CA THR A 737 41.23 -17.26 24.58
C THR A 737 41.18 -16.89 23.10
N ALA A 738 40.51 -15.77 22.77
CA ALA A 738 40.50 -15.19 21.42
C ALA A 738 40.57 -13.64 21.47
N THR A 739 41.55 -13.11 22.21
CA THR A 739 42.05 -11.75 21.99
C THR A 739 43.03 -11.78 20.82
N TRP A 740 42.77 -11.00 19.78
CA TRP A 740 43.67 -10.86 18.64
C TRP A 740 44.82 -9.88 18.94
N GLY A 741 46.00 -10.15 18.38
CA GLY A 741 47.13 -9.24 18.41
C GLY A 741 47.26 -8.43 17.12
N HIS A 742 48.04 -7.35 17.18
CA HIS A 742 48.48 -6.60 16.00
C HIS A 742 49.34 -7.52 15.10
N PRO A 743 49.29 -7.39 13.76
CA PRO A 743 50.11 -8.19 12.87
C PRO A 743 51.60 -7.94 13.09
N THR A 744 52.41 -9.00 13.13
CA THR A 744 53.85 -8.91 13.43
C THR A 744 54.73 -8.54 12.23
N SER A 745 54.15 -8.36 11.05
CA SER A 745 54.82 -7.86 9.85
C SER A 745 53.84 -7.15 8.93
N GLY A 746 54.21 -5.98 8.42
CA GLY A 746 53.49 -5.29 7.33
C GLY A 746 53.97 -5.68 5.94
N THR A 747 55.07 -6.42 5.83
CA THR A 747 55.70 -6.77 4.53
C THR A 747 55.56 -8.24 4.16
N THR A 748 55.00 -9.07 5.04
CA THR A 748 54.90 -10.53 4.88
C THR A 748 53.46 -10.98 5.18
N PRO A 749 52.76 -11.62 4.23
CA PRO A 749 51.45 -12.21 4.50
C PRO A 749 51.51 -13.20 5.66
N PRO A 750 50.61 -13.13 6.66
CA PRO A 750 50.50 -14.16 7.69
C PRO A 750 50.18 -15.54 7.10
N ALA A 751 50.62 -16.60 7.77
CA ALA A 751 50.42 -17.96 7.30
C ALA A 751 48.91 -18.29 7.21
N GLY A 752 48.44 -18.65 6.02
CA GLY A 752 47.02 -18.90 5.73
C GLY A 752 46.19 -17.65 5.39
N ALA A 753 46.80 -16.46 5.31
CA ALA A 753 46.10 -15.26 4.85
C ALA A 753 45.73 -15.35 3.36
N VAL A 754 44.53 -14.89 3.02
CA VAL A 754 44.11 -14.66 1.62
C VAL A 754 44.83 -13.43 1.09
N ILE A 755 45.59 -13.60 0.02
CA ILE A 755 46.37 -12.51 -0.58
C ILE A 755 45.60 -11.78 -1.68
N VAL A 756 45.77 -10.46 -1.74
CA VAL A 756 45.20 -9.55 -2.74
C VAL A 756 46.33 -8.76 -3.38
N SER A 757 46.34 -8.63 -4.70
CA SER A 757 47.28 -7.76 -5.40
C SER A 757 46.60 -7.05 -6.57
N GLN A 758 47.05 -5.84 -6.91
CA GLN A 758 46.45 -5.05 -7.97
C GLN A 758 46.43 -5.85 -9.28
N GLY A 759 45.23 -6.14 -9.79
CA GLY A 759 45.03 -6.93 -11.01
C GLY A 759 45.41 -8.42 -10.93
N GLY A 760 45.67 -8.97 -9.74
CA GLY A 760 46.12 -10.36 -9.56
C GLY A 760 47.59 -10.59 -9.94
N SER A 761 48.40 -9.54 -9.87
CA SER A 761 49.83 -9.54 -10.23
C SER A 761 50.72 -10.48 -9.39
N VAL A 762 50.27 -10.90 -8.19
CA VAL A 762 50.89 -11.96 -7.38
C VAL A 762 50.15 -13.28 -7.61
N ASN A 763 50.91 -14.34 -7.94
CA ASN A 763 50.35 -15.66 -8.21
C ASN A 763 49.54 -16.20 -7.01
N GLY A 764 48.31 -16.66 -7.26
CA GLY A 764 47.39 -17.14 -6.22
C GLY A 764 46.66 -16.04 -5.43
N SER A 765 46.74 -14.78 -5.86
CA SER A 765 46.00 -13.67 -5.23
C SER A 765 44.72 -13.27 -5.96
N TYR A 766 43.81 -12.66 -5.23
CA TYR A 766 42.63 -11.99 -5.77
C TYR A 766 43.01 -10.60 -6.31
N SER A 767 42.27 -10.13 -7.32
CA SER A 767 42.57 -8.87 -8.02
C SER A 767 42.16 -7.61 -7.26
N ASN A 768 41.27 -7.75 -6.28
CA ASN A 768 40.70 -6.68 -5.47
C ASN A 768 40.18 -7.22 -4.12
N LEU A 769 39.82 -6.35 -3.17
CA LEU A 769 39.36 -6.74 -1.84
C LEU A 769 37.99 -7.42 -1.90
N THR A 770 37.08 -6.94 -2.76
CA THR A 770 35.74 -7.51 -2.94
C THR A 770 35.77 -9.00 -3.25
N ALA A 771 36.61 -9.43 -4.21
CA ALA A 771 36.71 -10.84 -4.58
C ALA A 771 37.37 -11.71 -3.48
N ALA A 772 38.26 -11.13 -2.67
CA ALA A 772 38.87 -11.83 -1.53
C ALA A 772 37.87 -12.03 -0.39
N LEU A 773 37.09 -11.00 -0.04
CA LEU A 773 36.03 -11.09 0.97
C LEU A 773 34.98 -12.15 0.58
N ALA A 774 34.56 -12.16 -0.68
CA ALA A 774 33.61 -13.13 -1.21
C ALA A 774 34.12 -14.59 -1.23
N ALA A 775 35.44 -14.79 -1.13
CA ALA A 775 36.06 -16.12 -1.07
C ALA A 775 36.25 -16.66 0.35
N LEU A 776 36.02 -15.86 1.40
CA LEU A 776 36.19 -16.30 2.78
C LEU A 776 35.03 -17.23 3.23
N PRO A 777 35.31 -18.37 3.91
CA PRO A 777 34.28 -19.35 4.30
C PRO A 777 33.32 -18.73 5.32
N ASN A 778 32.01 -18.65 5.02
CA ASN A 778 31.03 -17.96 5.88
C ASN A 778 30.64 -18.77 7.14
N ASP A 779 31.61 -18.91 8.04
CA ASP A 779 31.54 -19.55 9.35
C ASP A 779 32.07 -18.59 10.42
N ALA A 780 32.19 -19.07 11.67
CA ALA A 780 32.72 -18.30 12.80
C ALA A 780 34.26 -18.22 12.86
N SER A 781 35.00 -18.67 11.83
CA SER A 781 36.47 -18.72 11.87
C SER A 781 37.13 -17.35 11.71
N THR A 782 38.31 -17.21 12.33
CA THR A 782 39.22 -16.08 12.11
C THR A 782 39.76 -16.13 10.69
N GLN A 783 39.58 -15.05 9.94
CA GLN A 783 40.09 -14.90 8.58
C GLN A 783 41.01 -13.68 8.46
N ILE A 784 42.08 -13.82 7.67
CA ILE A 784 43.07 -12.77 7.44
C ILE A 784 43.19 -12.52 5.95
N ILE A 785 43.10 -11.25 5.54
CA ILE A 785 43.40 -10.77 4.19
C ILE A 785 44.69 -9.94 4.25
N PHE A 786 45.59 -10.13 3.29
CA PHE A 786 46.80 -9.31 3.10
C PHE A 786 46.81 -8.68 1.71
N MET A 787 46.89 -7.35 1.63
CA MET A 787 46.86 -6.58 0.39
C MET A 787 48.25 -6.07 0.04
N TYR A 788 48.78 -6.47 -1.11
CA TYR A 788 50.02 -5.94 -1.67
C TYR A 788 49.85 -4.48 -2.14
N PRO A 789 50.95 -3.70 -2.30
CA PRO A 789 50.88 -2.31 -2.72
C PRO A 789 50.11 -2.08 -4.01
N GLY A 790 49.39 -0.96 -4.08
CA GLY A 790 48.63 -0.56 -5.27
C GLY A 790 47.36 0.22 -4.96
N THR A 791 46.72 0.70 -6.03
CA THR A 791 45.42 1.40 -5.97
C THR A 791 44.32 0.49 -6.51
N TYR A 792 43.35 0.19 -5.65
CA TYR A 792 42.22 -0.69 -5.91
C TYR A 792 40.98 0.19 -6.12
N THR A 793 40.56 0.34 -7.38
CA THR A 793 39.38 1.14 -7.73
C THR A 793 38.13 0.26 -7.62
N GLU A 794 37.50 0.26 -6.45
CA GLU A 794 36.31 -0.53 -6.13
C GLU A 794 35.47 0.15 -5.03
N GLN A 795 34.14 0.06 -5.14
CA GLN A 795 33.26 0.25 -3.99
C GLN A 795 33.16 -1.09 -3.27
N VAL A 796 33.69 -1.20 -2.06
CA VAL A 796 33.76 -2.48 -1.33
C VAL A 796 32.39 -2.77 -0.71
N PRO A 797 31.72 -3.89 -1.06
CA PRO A 797 30.46 -4.28 -0.44
C PRO A 797 30.63 -4.45 1.08
N SER A 798 29.58 -4.12 1.84
CA SER A 798 29.61 -4.10 3.30
C SER A 798 30.22 -5.37 3.89
N ILE A 799 31.33 -5.23 4.62
CA ILE A 799 32.02 -6.36 5.25
C ILE A 799 31.07 -7.01 6.27
N ASN A 800 30.47 -8.13 5.85
CA ASN A 800 29.48 -8.88 6.60
C ASN A 800 29.93 -10.36 6.71
N ARG A 801 30.47 -10.73 7.87
CA ARG A 801 30.85 -12.11 8.20
C ARG A 801 30.49 -12.45 9.64
N ASN A 802 30.13 -13.70 9.88
CA ASN A 802 29.97 -14.27 11.22
C ASN A 802 31.33 -14.38 11.94
N GLY A 803 32.34 -14.90 11.23
CA GLY A 803 33.70 -15.08 11.71
C GLY A 803 34.56 -13.82 11.54
N PRO A 804 35.33 -13.45 12.58
CA PRO A 804 36.03 -12.17 12.65
C PRO A 804 37.10 -12.03 11.56
N VAL A 805 37.33 -10.80 11.07
CA VAL A 805 38.18 -10.50 9.89
C VAL A 805 39.30 -9.51 10.20
N GLN A 806 40.55 -9.85 9.83
CA GLN A 806 41.68 -8.91 9.83
C GLN A 806 42.09 -8.62 8.37
N ILE A 807 42.27 -7.35 8.01
CA ILE A 807 42.69 -6.91 6.67
C ILE A 807 43.95 -6.06 6.83
N ILE A 808 45.04 -6.48 6.19
CA ILE A 808 46.36 -5.89 6.36
C ILE A 808 46.82 -5.29 5.03
N GLY A 809 46.89 -3.97 4.95
CA GLY A 809 47.60 -3.28 3.87
C GLY A 809 49.11 -3.44 4.03
N TYR A 810 49.81 -3.63 2.92
CA TYR A 810 51.27 -3.72 2.91
C TYR A 810 51.88 -2.42 3.47
N GLN A 811 52.76 -2.57 4.47
CA GLN A 811 53.45 -1.48 5.12
C GLN A 811 54.93 -1.80 5.37
N ILE A 812 55.81 -0.84 5.07
CA ILE A 812 57.19 -0.84 5.53
C ILE A 812 57.21 -0.18 6.92
N GLY A 813 57.47 -0.96 7.96
CA GLY A 813 57.33 -0.55 9.36
C GLY A 813 56.53 -1.58 10.16
N ASN A 814 56.17 -1.26 11.41
CA ASN A 814 55.26 -2.09 12.19
C ASN A 814 53.80 -1.74 11.84
N PRO A 815 52.93 -2.73 11.58
CA PRO A 815 51.52 -2.50 11.27
C PRO A 815 50.80 -1.68 12.33
N GLY A 816 50.13 -0.61 11.88
CA GLY A 816 49.32 0.27 12.71
C GLY A 816 50.03 1.50 13.29
N GLU A 817 51.36 1.60 13.26
CA GLU A 817 52.06 2.72 13.92
C GLU A 817 51.81 4.10 13.28
N THR A 818 51.61 4.17 11.96
CA THR A 818 51.36 5.43 11.24
C THR A 818 50.61 5.21 9.93
N TYR A 819 49.76 6.16 9.55
CA TYR A 819 49.14 6.24 8.22
C TYR A 819 50.05 6.82 7.13
N SER A 820 51.08 7.59 7.53
CA SER A 820 51.81 8.50 6.63
C SER A 820 52.64 7.81 5.53
N THR A 821 52.77 6.49 5.61
CA THR A 821 53.61 5.66 4.72
C THR A 821 52.85 4.50 4.07
N ASN A 822 51.51 4.51 4.14
CA ASN A 822 50.61 3.50 3.58
C ASN A 822 50.82 3.28 2.08
N GLN A 823 50.86 2.02 1.64
CA GLN A 823 51.11 1.65 0.24
C GLN A 823 49.90 1.00 -0.46
N VAL A 824 48.78 0.86 0.25
CA VAL A 824 47.52 0.32 -0.25
C VAL A 824 46.46 1.41 -0.21
N THR A 825 45.83 1.67 -1.35
CA THR A 825 44.72 2.63 -1.46
C THR A 825 43.51 1.93 -2.06
N ILE A 826 42.36 1.99 -1.39
CA ILE A 826 41.05 1.62 -1.92
C ILE A 826 40.32 2.91 -2.27
N THR A 827 39.75 3.01 -3.46
CA THR A 827 39.12 4.26 -3.91
C THR A 827 37.92 4.05 -4.82
N PHE A 828 36.90 4.90 -4.66
CA PHE A 828 35.72 4.94 -5.51
C PHE A 828 35.22 6.39 -5.67
N ALA A 829 34.56 6.71 -6.78
CA ALA A 829 33.98 8.04 -7.00
C ALA A 829 32.45 7.95 -6.92
N ARG A 830 31.87 8.45 -5.83
CA ARG A 830 30.41 8.60 -5.70
C ARG A 830 30.05 9.60 -4.60
N GLY A 831 29.28 10.63 -4.94
CA GLY A 831 28.51 11.41 -3.97
C GLY A 831 27.02 11.51 -4.27
N LEU A 832 26.32 12.22 -3.39
CA LEU A 832 24.91 12.60 -3.55
C LEU A 832 24.73 14.09 -3.22
N SER A 833 23.80 14.75 -3.91
CA SER A 833 23.41 16.11 -3.51
C SER A 833 22.47 16.07 -2.30
N LEU A 834 22.77 16.92 -1.33
CA LEU A 834 21.91 17.22 -0.17
C LEU A 834 20.98 18.41 -0.46
N SER A 835 21.14 19.10 -1.60
CA SER A 835 20.32 20.26 -1.98
C SER A 835 20.01 20.30 -3.49
N PRO A 836 18.81 19.90 -3.93
CA PRO A 836 17.79 19.18 -3.16
C PRO A 836 18.27 17.76 -2.79
N PRO A 837 17.87 17.22 -1.62
CA PRO A 837 18.22 15.86 -1.24
C PRO A 837 17.57 14.84 -2.17
N GLN A 838 18.29 13.76 -2.51
CA GLN A 838 17.81 12.77 -3.49
C GLN A 838 16.87 11.74 -2.82
N THR A 839 15.57 11.88 -3.05
CA THR A 839 14.53 11.01 -2.50
C THR A 839 14.80 9.52 -2.77
N GLY A 840 14.86 8.72 -1.70
CA GLY A 840 15.08 7.27 -1.78
C GLY A 840 16.55 6.83 -1.70
N HIS A 841 17.49 7.77 -1.66
CA HIS A 841 18.92 7.52 -1.46
C HIS A 841 19.33 7.75 -0.01
N SER A 842 20.50 7.24 0.38
CA SER A 842 21.09 7.45 1.71
C SER A 842 22.58 7.72 1.61
N ASP A 843 23.08 8.70 2.36
CA ASP A 843 24.49 9.11 2.37
C ASP A 843 25.46 7.93 2.54
N ALA A 844 25.06 6.93 3.33
CA ALA A 844 25.75 5.66 3.52
C ALA A 844 26.12 4.92 2.21
N GLU A 845 25.35 5.10 1.13
CA GLU A 845 25.59 4.48 -0.18
C GLU A 845 26.76 5.10 -0.95
N THR A 846 27.25 6.27 -0.52
CA THR A 846 28.42 6.94 -1.12
C THR A 846 29.74 6.32 -0.65
N ALA A 847 29.72 5.54 0.42
CA ALA A 847 30.93 5.01 1.07
C ALA A 847 31.78 4.14 0.13
N THR A 848 33.09 4.41 0.08
CA THR A 848 34.07 3.55 -0.61
C THR A 848 34.26 2.22 0.12
N LEU A 849 34.20 2.23 1.46
CA LEU A 849 34.24 1.04 2.31
C LEU A 849 33.05 1.02 3.28
N SER A 850 32.32 -0.08 3.34
CA SER A 850 31.26 -0.28 4.35
C SER A 850 31.53 -1.48 5.25
N THR A 851 31.05 -1.43 6.49
CA THR A 851 31.02 -2.60 7.40
C THR A 851 29.59 -2.86 7.87
N ALA A 852 29.24 -4.14 8.08
CA ALA A 852 27.95 -4.55 8.63
C ALA A 852 28.06 -5.70 9.65
N SER A 853 29.27 -6.04 10.09
CA SER A 853 29.52 -7.14 11.04
C SER A 853 30.55 -6.75 12.10
N ASN A 854 30.73 -7.62 13.09
CA ASN A 854 31.55 -7.37 14.27
C ASN A 854 32.98 -7.89 14.10
N LYS A 855 33.91 -7.40 14.93
CA LYS A 855 35.31 -7.90 15.02
C LYS A 855 36.06 -7.82 13.68
N ILE A 856 36.11 -6.61 13.13
CA ILE A 856 36.83 -6.31 11.89
C ILE A 856 38.04 -5.43 12.24
N ALA A 857 39.23 -5.77 11.77
CA ALA A 857 40.44 -4.98 12.04
C ALA A 857 41.18 -4.65 10.74
N LEU A 858 41.32 -3.37 10.40
CA LEU A 858 42.00 -2.88 9.21
C LEU A 858 43.31 -2.18 9.57
N TYR A 859 44.39 -2.49 8.86
CA TYR A 859 45.73 -1.95 9.07
C TYR A 859 46.27 -1.30 7.80
N ASN A 860 46.81 -0.07 7.90
CA ASN A 860 47.61 0.57 6.85
C ASN A 860 46.99 0.66 5.44
N ILE A 861 45.69 0.98 5.38
CA ILE A 861 44.95 1.19 4.12
C ILE A 861 44.47 2.65 4.04
N ASN A 862 44.68 3.28 2.89
CA ASN A 862 44.05 4.55 2.54
C ASN A 862 42.68 4.26 1.92
N ILE A 863 41.62 4.90 2.42
CA ILE A 863 40.24 4.73 1.97
C ILE A 863 39.78 6.09 1.45
N ILE A 864 39.58 6.21 0.13
CA ILE A 864 39.42 7.50 -0.54
C ILE A 864 38.16 7.51 -1.40
N ASN A 865 37.15 8.29 -1.01
CA ASN A 865 36.14 8.70 -1.97
C ASN A 865 36.74 9.79 -2.84
N SER A 866 36.93 9.52 -4.13
CA SER A 866 37.62 10.42 -5.05
C SER A 866 36.68 11.42 -5.74
N ASP A 867 35.38 11.43 -5.39
CA ASP A 867 34.42 12.39 -5.89
C ASP A 867 34.45 13.69 -5.06
N ASN A 868 34.19 14.83 -5.70
CA ASN A 868 34.14 16.18 -5.11
C ASN A 868 35.29 16.62 -4.19
N LEU A 869 36.46 15.97 -4.21
CA LEU A 869 37.62 16.32 -3.37
C LEU A 869 38.20 17.73 -3.63
N ASP A 870 37.82 18.37 -4.74
CA ASP A 870 38.18 19.76 -5.05
C ASP A 870 37.20 20.80 -4.49
N GLY A 871 36.08 20.35 -3.91
CA GLY A 871 35.00 21.21 -3.41
C GLY A 871 34.19 21.92 -4.50
N SER A 872 34.22 21.43 -5.73
CA SER A 872 33.49 22.03 -6.86
C SER A 872 31.96 22.00 -6.70
N GLN A 873 31.42 21.09 -5.88
CA GLN A 873 30.01 20.98 -5.54
C GLN A 873 29.77 21.28 -4.05
N SER A 874 28.90 22.25 -3.76
CA SER A 874 28.43 22.58 -2.41
C SER A 874 27.26 21.68 -1.99
N SER A 875 27.17 21.32 -0.70
CA SER A 875 26.11 20.46 -0.15
C SER A 875 26.06 19.09 -0.85
N TYR A 876 27.20 18.42 -0.91
CA TYR A 876 27.41 17.20 -1.69
C TYR A 876 28.24 16.18 -0.91
N VAL A 877 27.59 15.09 -0.48
CA VAL A 877 28.11 14.13 0.50
C VAL A 877 28.92 13.03 -0.17
N THR A 878 30.08 12.66 0.41
CA THR A 878 31.03 11.69 -0.17
C THR A 878 31.79 10.96 0.94
N LEU A 879 31.18 9.92 1.50
CA LEU A 879 31.80 9.12 2.55
C LEU A 879 33.03 8.37 2.02
N ALA A 880 34.15 8.45 2.73
CA ALA A 880 35.22 7.48 2.61
C ALA A 880 34.75 6.12 3.14
N ALA A 881 34.12 6.10 4.33
CA ALA A 881 33.61 4.87 4.91
C ALA A 881 32.31 5.02 5.72
N SER A 882 31.53 3.93 5.74
CA SER A 882 30.26 3.78 6.47
C SER A 882 30.36 2.60 7.44
N ILE A 883 30.54 2.91 8.73
CA ILE A 883 30.97 1.94 9.74
C ILE A 883 29.82 1.56 10.67
N TYR A 884 29.27 0.36 10.44
CA TYR A 884 28.31 -0.31 11.32
C TYR A 884 28.90 -1.62 11.86
N GLY A 885 28.61 -1.92 13.14
CA GLY A 885 29.15 -3.06 13.88
C GLY A 885 29.94 -2.65 15.12
N SER A 886 30.48 -3.63 15.85
CA SER A 886 31.19 -3.46 17.12
C SER A 886 32.49 -4.26 17.16
N GLN A 887 33.45 -3.81 17.98
CA GLN A 887 34.82 -4.32 18.02
C GLN A 887 35.53 -4.13 16.66
N ILE A 888 35.30 -2.96 16.04
CA ILE A 888 35.93 -2.57 14.77
C ILE A 888 37.15 -1.70 15.07
N GLY A 889 38.32 -2.05 14.51
CA GLY A 889 39.57 -1.32 14.72
C GLY A 889 40.23 -0.90 13.42
N PHE A 890 40.63 0.37 13.34
CA PHE A 890 41.43 0.93 12.26
C PHE A 890 42.77 1.38 12.82
N TYR A 891 43.86 0.90 12.22
CA TYR A 891 45.22 1.05 12.74
C TYR A 891 46.11 1.58 11.61
N GLY A 892 46.54 2.84 11.70
CA GLY A 892 47.32 3.49 10.64
C GLY A 892 46.55 3.64 9.32
N CYS A 893 45.21 3.66 9.31
CA CYS A 893 44.43 3.89 8.09
C CYS A 893 44.27 5.38 7.77
N SER A 894 44.00 5.73 6.52
CA SER A 894 43.55 7.09 6.15
C SER A 894 42.12 7.05 5.60
N PHE A 895 41.37 8.12 5.82
CA PHE A 895 40.02 8.32 5.28
C PHE A 895 39.97 9.70 4.63
N ILE A 896 39.63 9.76 3.34
CA ILE A 896 39.60 11.00 2.56
C ILE A 896 38.29 11.07 1.77
N GLY A 897 37.55 12.17 1.93
CA GLY A 897 36.31 12.48 1.23
C GLY A 897 36.05 13.98 1.22
N TRP A 898 34.83 14.41 0.91
CA TRP A 898 34.39 15.80 1.09
C TRP A 898 33.50 15.91 2.34
N GLN A 899 32.22 16.19 2.16
CA GLN A 899 31.23 16.28 3.25
C GLN A 899 30.90 14.88 3.80
N ASP A 900 30.82 14.79 5.13
CA ASP A 900 30.54 13.59 5.95
C ASP A 900 31.43 12.37 5.65
N THR A 901 32.73 12.63 5.41
CA THR A 901 33.78 11.63 5.10
C THR A 901 33.74 10.33 5.92
N LEU A 902 33.29 10.35 7.18
CA LEU A 902 33.10 9.16 8.01
C LEU A 902 31.71 9.13 8.63
N LEU A 903 30.90 8.14 8.24
CA LEU A 903 29.62 7.84 8.89
C LEU A 903 29.80 6.71 9.90
N THR A 904 29.59 6.98 11.19
CA THR A 904 29.65 6.00 12.28
C THR A 904 28.25 5.67 12.79
N GLY A 905 27.69 4.54 12.37
CA GLY A 905 26.28 4.21 12.58
C GLY A 905 25.96 3.60 13.95
N SER A 906 25.06 4.25 14.69
CA SER A 906 24.45 3.81 15.96
C SER A 906 25.37 3.71 17.20
N THR A 907 24.82 4.07 18.35
CA THR A 907 25.55 4.45 19.57
C THR A 907 25.93 3.29 20.52
N ALA A 908 26.12 2.07 19.99
CA ALA A 908 26.39 0.86 20.78
C ALA A 908 27.61 0.03 20.32
N GLY A 909 28.35 0.49 19.30
CA GLY A 909 29.54 -0.19 18.79
C GLY A 909 30.84 0.36 19.37
N TYR A 910 31.77 -0.52 19.78
CA TYR A 910 33.15 -0.10 20.02
C TYR A 910 33.88 0.01 18.68
N GLN A 911 34.17 1.25 18.26
CA GLN A 911 35.08 1.56 17.17
C GLN A 911 36.38 2.12 17.75
N TYR A 912 37.53 1.70 17.23
CA TYR A 912 38.84 2.15 17.66
C TYR A 912 39.65 2.65 16.46
N TYR A 913 40.28 3.81 16.61
CA TYR A 913 41.07 4.46 15.56
C TYR A 913 42.43 4.83 16.16
N GLU A 914 43.49 4.11 15.79
CA GLU A 914 44.86 4.31 16.28
C GLU A 914 45.76 4.78 15.13
N SER A 915 46.50 5.87 15.34
CA SER A 915 47.40 6.45 14.33
C SER A 915 46.78 6.68 12.94
N CYS A 916 45.46 6.85 12.87
CA CYS A 916 44.72 7.09 11.64
C CYS A 916 44.71 8.57 11.24
N TYR A 917 44.35 8.84 9.97
CA TYR A 917 44.13 10.18 9.42
C TYR A 917 42.72 10.30 8.83
N VAL A 918 42.10 11.48 8.95
CA VAL A 918 40.78 11.79 8.38
C VAL A 918 40.85 13.18 7.75
N GLU A 919 40.45 13.29 6.48
CA GLU A 919 40.45 14.51 5.69
C GLU A 919 39.10 14.67 4.98
N GLY A 920 38.47 15.82 5.17
CA GLY A 920 37.15 16.15 4.63
C GLY A 920 36.81 17.61 4.87
N ALA A 921 35.67 18.05 4.34
CA ALA A 921 35.28 19.46 4.35
C ALA A 921 33.84 19.66 4.83
N ILE A 922 33.67 20.68 5.68
CA ILE A 922 32.38 21.10 6.27
C ILE A 922 31.72 20.02 7.13
N CYS A 923 31.88 20.12 8.45
CA CYS A 923 30.89 19.56 9.37
C CYS A 923 29.73 20.55 9.49
N GLU A 924 28.48 20.09 9.41
CA GLU A 924 27.35 20.93 9.82
C GLU A 924 27.41 21.21 11.34
N ASN A 925 26.98 22.41 11.74
CA ASN A 925 26.99 22.82 13.15
C ASN A 925 25.85 22.12 13.90
N VAL A 926 26.21 21.13 14.70
CA VAL A 926 25.30 20.53 15.69
C VAL A 926 24.96 21.56 16.78
N MET A 927 23.82 22.24 16.66
CA MET A 927 23.20 22.99 17.76
C MET A 927 21.68 22.85 17.75
N GLU A 928 21.16 22.39 18.90
CA GLU A 928 19.76 22.19 19.33
C GLU A 928 18.93 21.14 18.56
#